data_AF-A0A6B2C7T5-F1
#
_entry.id   AF-A0A6B2C7T5-F1
#
_cell.length_a   1.000
_cell.length_b   1.000
_cell.length_c   1.000
_cell.angle_alpha   90.00
_cell.angle_beta   90.00
_cell.angle_gamma   90.00
#
_symmetry.space_group_name_H-M   'P 1'
#
loop_
_entity.id
_entity.type
_entity.pdbx_description
1 polymer ?
#
loop_
_entity_poly.entity_id
_entity_poly.type
_entity_poly.pdbx_seq_one_letter_code
_entity_poly.pdbx_strand_id
1 'polypeptide(L)'
;MDLRKIENDKISVEVDYETGVIVQIIDKRRGIKHLFSRRPELEIKKAGMGMIILEPFHCLDPNVRIIGDKEALFKCSRDEISLTWRAYLEEEKIRFIVGLENKGKRSLEERIRITIYSACGRGGFWGDPDVEGATYSCRYYVDHGYESDRDTFSSLMTPAKVRGFRFEKHSYTSRLFPEARWIAVIDKALKTGLLIRCLSEECLIATEDQFFDVEVNIIFQRKTLEPGDSRSVEIEILLLNDIERVDYVSEDLIAAVISPSIALPGRRYEGELVIYPLRDVSCDVKGYIRYDKNMSSIGKRGYCIDQVKREFRRTDLYLDKDHISTEKGFLWRTSFSSAEEILYRMDKELYEIPEIIFELCEGKHVIRKSFTIQPEALKVLDKAPEILRKHFFNKYIVENEYIEGFYKDSTALQDLYKYISRPLDLKKILNIDVDDIKTSDRLKGFIKDYLNRRRVYEYLNKIIEKDFDKNLIYNLNHLDLVFLYLLNKDKSLIELFKKIYRKILDHWYKEDLVGYYTAIHGGAGASRFVNWVLSLDLFDKYIDKDLKIETAYMLHEIAHEIYKITNVWAGNWEFSEAAGLLALSLKVEGPHIDLFREKALTVLTTLEYTFLRDGGSVELAAGYHHYDLESIINGAEILYYSGDDRIYRYKLYNDTEPLIRKALIWLWNIATPYNTAPALEDTNEFYVPPDLYVLSYLRYKDPLLGYIGRRLWETRPYIENPLTLLALILEDIDFLEERFSEYKRSRITILDDSGRFVYRESEDPDSFYLILDYGPHGAWHGHPDKLSFEVYYRREPLIVDAGSGGYYNPIHWRWNRKTIAHNTISRGEEDHVETRGRLINYSEVENGFRAFFSSKIYEDVILYREISFNNNVDSKIIFIKDLVQGSGDFRWNIHVRGSCEKYEKKIKCSSDKNRLYIESFDNEWVVSQGYRGDKENIWYIYRVKKIVDKGEFLTRIVIY
;
A
#
# COMPACT_ATOMS: atom_id res chain seq x y z
N MET A 1 5.30 -20.74 2.91
CA MET A 1 4.07 -20.88 3.71
C MET A 1 3.51 -22.30 3.57
N ASP A 2 3.06 -22.90 4.69
CA ASP A 2 2.27 -24.15 4.73
C ASP A 2 0.87 -23.79 5.27
N LEU A 3 -0.07 -23.47 4.36
CA LEU A 3 -1.42 -23.07 4.76
C LEU A 3 -2.32 -24.30 4.96
N ARG A 4 -2.94 -24.39 6.13
CA ARG A 4 -3.95 -25.41 6.47
C ARG A 4 -5.27 -24.76 6.84
N LYS A 5 -6.36 -25.54 6.81
CA LYS A 5 -7.70 -25.02 7.08
C LYS A 5 -8.44 -25.89 8.08
N ILE A 6 -9.27 -25.25 8.89
CA ILE A 6 -10.39 -25.88 9.59
C ILE A 6 -11.68 -25.31 9.00
N GLU A 7 -12.71 -26.12 8.84
CA GLU A 7 -13.97 -25.70 8.23
C GLU A 7 -15.21 -26.48 8.71
N ASN A 8 -16.36 -25.84 8.54
CA ASN A 8 -17.68 -26.47 8.58
C ASN A 8 -18.48 -26.05 7.34
N ASP A 9 -19.80 -26.24 7.32
CA ASP A 9 -20.64 -25.89 6.16
C ASP A 9 -20.70 -24.38 5.87
N LYS A 10 -20.40 -23.53 6.86
CA LYS A 10 -20.60 -22.07 6.80
C LYS A 10 -19.30 -21.27 6.90
N ILE A 11 -18.30 -21.77 7.62
CA ILE A 11 -17.06 -21.04 7.96
C ILE A 11 -15.85 -21.88 7.55
N SER A 12 -14.84 -21.21 6.98
CA SER A 12 -13.48 -21.74 6.87
C SER A 12 -12.50 -20.78 7.54
N VAL A 13 -11.53 -21.32 8.28
CA VAL A 13 -10.44 -20.57 8.91
C VAL A 13 -9.13 -21.11 8.37
N GLU A 14 -8.36 -20.25 7.70
CA GLU A 14 -7.05 -20.58 7.17
C GLU A 14 -5.96 -20.17 8.16
N VAL A 15 -4.98 -21.04 8.32
CA VAL A 15 -3.89 -20.94 9.30
C VAL A 15 -2.57 -21.18 8.58
N ASP A 16 -1.57 -20.33 8.84
CA ASP A 16 -0.19 -20.64 8.48
C ASP A 16 0.42 -21.56 9.53
N TYR A 17 0.77 -22.78 9.11
CA TYR A 17 1.26 -23.84 10.00
C TYR A 17 2.66 -23.55 10.55
N GLU A 18 3.47 -22.75 9.85
CA GLU A 18 4.82 -22.38 10.28
C GLU A 18 4.81 -21.36 11.42
N THR A 19 3.90 -20.39 11.39
CA THR A 19 3.83 -19.28 12.36
C THR A 19 2.66 -19.37 13.35
N GLY A 20 1.66 -20.22 13.07
CA GLY A 20 0.43 -20.35 13.85
C GLY A 20 -0.53 -19.15 13.75
N VAL A 21 -0.31 -18.27 12.77
CA VAL A 21 -1.15 -17.12 12.46
C VAL A 21 -2.42 -17.58 11.76
N ILE A 22 -3.58 -17.09 12.21
CA ILE A 22 -4.82 -17.23 11.43
C ILE A 22 -4.77 -16.17 10.34
N VAL A 23 -4.60 -16.60 9.09
CA VAL A 23 -4.41 -15.69 7.96
C VAL A 23 -5.73 -15.26 7.33
N GLN A 24 -6.79 -16.09 7.40
CA GLN A 24 -8.11 -15.77 6.86
C GLN A 24 -9.25 -16.37 7.67
N ILE A 25 -10.34 -15.62 7.75
CA ILE A 25 -11.67 -16.11 8.13
C ILE A 25 -12.56 -15.92 6.89
N ILE A 26 -13.19 -17.00 6.44
CA ILE A 26 -13.94 -17.06 5.18
C ILE A 26 -15.40 -17.43 5.46
N ASP A 27 -16.32 -16.58 5.00
CA ASP A 27 -17.74 -16.93 4.88
C ASP A 27 -17.95 -17.79 3.63
N LYS A 28 -18.21 -19.08 3.82
CA LYS A 28 -18.42 -20.03 2.71
C LYS A 28 -19.73 -19.80 1.96
N ARG A 29 -20.71 -19.11 2.58
CA ARG A 29 -21.99 -18.81 1.93
C ARG A 29 -21.81 -17.79 0.80
N ARG A 30 -20.84 -16.88 0.95
CA ARG A 30 -20.59 -15.78 -0.01
C ARG A 30 -19.20 -15.81 -0.65
N GLY A 31 -18.30 -16.66 -0.19
CA GLY A 31 -16.90 -16.66 -0.63
C GLY A 31 -16.12 -15.42 -0.16
N ILE A 32 -16.52 -14.83 0.97
CA ILE A 32 -16.01 -13.55 1.46
C ILE A 32 -14.90 -13.77 2.49
N LYS A 33 -13.81 -13.01 2.37
CA LYS A 33 -12.64 -13.04 3.26
C LYS A 33 -12.65 -11.84 4.20
N HIS A 34 -12.36 -12.04 5.48
CA HIS A 34 -12.49 -10.96 6.47
C HIS A 34 -11.18 -10.43 7.05
N LEU A 35 -10.06 -11.12 6.88
CA LEU A 35 -8.77 -10.72 7.45
C LEU A 35 -7.81 -10.24 6.38
N PHE A 36 -6.90 -9.34 6.73
CA PHE A 36 -5.80 -8.95 5.85
C PHE A 36 -4.51 -9.55 6.38
N SER A 37 -3.71 -10.17 5.51
CA SER A 37 -2.43 -10.80 5.90
C SER A 37 -1.31 -10.43 4.94
N ARG A 38 -0.09 -10.32 5.44
CA ARG A 38 1.07 -9.98 4.60
C ARG A 38 1.98 -11.19 4.42
N ARG A 39 2.17 -11.62 3.16
CA ARG A 39 3.03 -12.76 2.83
C ARG A 39 4.50 -12.54 3.18
N PRO A 40 5.11 -11.35 2.92
CA PRO A 40 6.53 -11.14 3.24
C PRO A 40 6.87 -11.40 4.71
N GLU A 41 6.06 -10.87 5.63
CA GLU A 41 6.23 -11.03 7.08
C GLU A 41 6.13 -12.50 7.51
N LEU A 42 5.19 -13.25 6.93
CA LEU A 42 5.05 -14.69 7.19
C LEU A 42 6.28 -15.46 6.69
N GLU A 43 6.81 -15.13 5.51
CA GLU A 43 8.00 -15.78 4.94
C GLU A 43 9.28 -15.54 5.76
N ILE A 44 9.40 -14.36 6.39
CA ILE A 44 10.50 -14.05 7.31
C ILE A 44 10.17 -14.32 8.79
N LYS A 45 9.04 -15.00 9.06
CA LYS A 45 8.53 -15.36 10.40
C LYS A 45 8.48 -14.18 11.37
N LYS A 46 8.13 -12.99 10.91
CA LYS A 46 7.91 -11.82 11.77
C LYS A 46 6.43 -11.63 12.04
N ALA A 47 6.12 -10.94 13.14
CA ALA A 47 4.75 -10.52 13.43
C ALA A 47 4.25 -9.63 12.27
N GLY A 48 3.28 -10.14 11.52
CA GLY A 48 2.62 -9.45 10.42
C GLY A 48 1.12 -9.26 10.67
N MET A 49 0.35 -9.11 9.59
CA MET A 49 -1.11 -8.96 9.65
C MET A 49 -1.83 -10.33 9.64
N GLY A 50 -3.07 -10.36 10.15
CA GLY A 50 -3.92 -11.55 10.25
C GLY A 50 -4.66 -11.55 11.59
N MET A 51 -4.76 -12.70 12.23
CA MET A 51 -5.14 -12.79 13.65
C MET A 51 -4.01 -13.47 14.42
N ILE A 52 -3.41 -12.71 15.34
CA ILE A 52 -2.16 -13.05 16.03
C ILE A 52 -2.23 -12.78 17.53
N ILE A 53 -1.36 -13.46 18.28
CA ILE A 53 -1.11 -13.16 19.69
C ILE A 53 0.17 -12.36 19.76
N LEU A 54 0.09 -11.12 20.25
CA LEU A 54 1.25 -10.24 20.42
C LEU A 54 1.82 -10.31 21.83
N GLU A 55 1.00 -10.62 22.82
CA GLU A 55 1.43 -10.71 24.23
C GLU A 55 0.95 -12.00 24.89
N PRO A 56 1.79 -12.64 25.71
CA PRO A 56 3.07 -12.10 26.23
C PRO A 56 4.24 -12.12 25.24
N PHE A 57 4.13 -12.90 24.16
CA PHE A 57 5.06 -12.87 23.04
C PHE A 57 4.40 -13.43 21.78
N HIS A 58 4.90 -13.00 20.61
CA HIS A 58 4.59 -13.64 19.33
C HIS A 58 5.45 -14.91 19.18
N CYS A 59 4.82 -16.06 18.93
CA CYS A 59 5.53 -17.32 18.74
C CYS A 59 6.01 -17.46 17.29
N LEU A 60 7.30 -17.74 17.09
CA LEU A 60 7.90 -17.86 15.76
C LEU A 60 7.72 -19.25 15.14
N ASP A 61 7.67 -20.31 15.97
CA ASP A 61 7.62 -21.71 15.55
C ASP A 61 6.73 -22.54 16.49
N PRO A 62 5.40 -22.37 16.47
CA PRO A 62 4.52 -23.13 17.34
C PRO A 62 4.42 -24.61 16.95
N ASN A 63 4.18 -25.46 17.96
CA ASN A 63 3.68 -26.81 17.70
C ASN A 63 2.20 -26.71 17.32
N VAL A 64 1.88 -27.09 16.08
CA VAL A 64 0.52 -26.99 15.54
C VAL A 64 -0.10 -28.37 15.36
N ARG A 65 -1.33 -28.54 15.86
CA ARG A 65 -2.15 -29.74 15.67
C ARG A 65 -3.52 -29.35 15.13
N ILE A 66 -3.87 -29.89 13.97
CA ILE A 66 -5.23 -29.84 13.44
C ILE A 66 -5.95 -31.10 13.94
N ILE A 67 -7.04 -30.92 14.67
CA ILE A 67 -7.82 -32.00 15.31
C ILE A 67 -9.14 -32.13 14.55
N GLY A 68 -9.24 -33.16 13.70
CA GLY A 68 -10.35 -33.30 12.76
C GLY A 68 -10.43 -32.09 11.81
N ASP A 69 -11.64 -31.73 11.41
CA ASP A 69 -11.86 -30.61 10.47
C ASP A 69 -12.25 -29.30 11.19
N LYS A 70 -12.38 -29.30 12.52
CA LYS A 70 -13.05 -28.21 13.26
C LYS A 70 -12.19 -27.50 14.29
N GLU A 71 -10.99 -27.99 14.60
CA GLU A 71 -10.15 -27.43 15.66
C GLU A 71 -8.68 -27.32 15.21
N ALA A 72 -8.11 -26.13 15.41
CA ALA A 72 -6.68 -25.88 15.29
C ALA A 72 -6.13 -25.52 16.67
N LEU A 73 -5.19 -26.31 17.17
CA LEU A 73 -4.53 -26.15 18.46
C LEU A 73 -3.05 -25.81 18.25
N PHE A 74 -2.59 -24.79 18.96
CA PHE A 74 -1.25 -24.28 18.89
C PHE A 74 -0.63 -24.23 20.27
N LYS A 75 0.66 -24.54 20.35
CA LYS A 75 1.41 -24.50 21.60
C LYS A 75 2.82 -23.97 21.37
N CYS A 76 3.23 -23.05 22.23
CA CYS A 76 4.55 -22.46 22.23
C CYS A 76 5.07 -22.32 23.66
N SER A 77 6.38 -22.27 23.84
CA SER A 77 6.98 -21.97 25.14
C SER A 77 8.17 -21.06 24.95
N ARG A 78 8.25 -20.03 25.80
CA ARG A 78 9.37 -19.09 25.83
C ARG A 78 9.65 -18.78 27.29
N ASP A 79 10.91 -18.91 27.69
CA ASP A 79 11.35 -18.78 29.07
C ASP A 79 10.53 -19.70 30.01
N GLU A 80 9.82 -19.13 30.99
CA GLU A 80 9.02 -19.86 31.98
C GLU A 80 7.53 -19.96 31.60
N ILE A 81 7.14 -19.44 30.43
CA ILE A 81 5.74 -19.34 30.01
C ILE A 81 5.43 -20.39 28.94
N SER A 82 4.35 -21.13 29.15
CA SER A 82 3.73 -21.99 28.14
C SER A 82 2.45 -21.32 27.63
N LEU A 83 2.46 -20.92 26.36
CA LEU A 83 1.34 -20.30 25.66
C LEU A 83 0.62 -21.37 24.82
N THR A 84 -0.69 -21.48 24.98
CA THR A 84 -1.57 -22.27 24.12
C THR A 84 -2.63 -21.38 23.51
N TRP A 85 -3.00 -21.63 22.25
CA TRP A 85 -4.21 -21.05 21.69
C TRP A 85 -4.91 -22.07 20.83
N ARG A 86 -6.23 -21.95 20.76
CA ARG A 86 -7.06 -22.82 19.92
C ARG A 86 -8.15 -22.04 19.25
N ALA A 87 -8.38 -22.34 17.98
CA ALA A 87 -9.54 -21.91 17.22
C ALA A 87 -10.43 -23.14 17.00
N TYR A 88 -11.69 -23.07 17.40
CA TYR A 88 -12.64 -24.15 17.19
C TYR A 88 -13.94 -23.64 16.59
N LEU A 89 -14.50 -24.42 15.65
CA LEU A 89 -15.70 -24.07 14.90
C LEU A 89 -16.97 -24.62 15.56
N GLU A 90 -17.81 -23.71 16.03
CA GLU A 90 -19.23 -23.95 16.31
C GLU A 90 -20.05 -23.59 15.05
N GLU A 91 -21.25 -24.15 14.92
CA GLU A 91 -22.11 -24.08 13.72
C GLU A 91 -22.00 -22.76 12.89
N GLU A 92 -22.15 -21.59 13.52
CA GLU A 92 -22.01 -20.26 12.89
C GLU A 92 -20.98 -19.35 13.57
N LYS A 93 -20.12 -19.92 14.42
CA LYS A 93 -19.25 -19.14 15.31
C LYS A 93 -17.86 -19.74 15.39
N ILE A 94 -16.86 -18.87 15.52
CA ILE A 94 -15.49 -19.28 15.85
C ILE A 94 -15.28 -18.93 17.30
N ARG A 95 -14.80 -19.89 18.07
CA ARG A 95 -14.37 -19.66 19.44
C ARG A 95 -12.87 -19.74 19.50
N PHE A 96 -12.28 -18.70 20.08
CA PHE A 96 -10.84 -18.57 20.16
C PHE A 96 -10.43 -18.43 21.61
N ILE A 97 -9.65 -19.39 22.09
CA ILE A 97 -9.25 -19.51 23.49
C ILE A 97 -7.73 -19.43 23.55
N VAL A 98 -7.22 -18.55 24.42
CA VAL A 98 -5.80 -18.39 24.69
C VAL A 98 -5.53 -18.76 26.14
N GLY A 99 -4.61 -19.71 26.36
CA GLY A 99 -4.17 -20.18 27.67
C GLY A 99 -2.71 -19.81 27.94
N LEU A 100 -2.45 -19.42 29.18
CA LEU A 100 -1.11 -19.21 29.74
C LEU A 100 -0.91 -20.13 30.94
N GLU A 101 0.28 -20.70 31.04
CA GLU A 101 0.71 -21.53 32.17
C GLU A 101 2.13 -21.12 32.58
N ASN A 102 2.33 -20.82 33.88
CA ASN A 102 3.64 -20.55 34.45
C ASN A 102 4.31 -21.87 34.84
N LYS A 103 5.34 -22.26 34.09
CA LYS A 103 6.16 -23.47 34.34
C LYS A 103 7.44 -23.19 35.10
N GLY A 104 7.66 -21.93 35.45
CA GLY A 104 8.83 -21.46 36.17
C GLY A 104 8.76 -21.68 37.67
N LYS A 105 9.70 -21.03 38.37
CA LYS A 105 9.78 -21.05 39.85
C LYS A 105 9.48 -19.70 40.50
N ARG A 106 9.31 -18.65 39.69
CA ARG A 106 8.95 -17.30 40.16
C ARG A 106 7.55 -16.93 39.69
N SER A 107 6.92 -16.01 40.40
CA SER A 107 5.67 -15.38 39.97
C SER A 107 5.94 -14.49 38.75
N LEU A 108 5.04 -14.52 37.77
CA LEU A 108 5.14 -13.75 36.53
C LEU A 108 3.94 -12.81 36.40
N GLU A 109 4.14 -11.61 35.88
CA GLU A 109 3.06 -10.66 35.62
C GLU A 109 2.76 -10.58 34.12
N GLU A 110 1.76 -11.35 33.68
CA GLU A 110 1.51 -11.54 32.25
C GLU A 110 0.18 -10.95 31.78
N ARG A 111 0.18 -10.48 30.54
CA ARG A 111 -0.97 -9.93 29.82
C ARG A 111 -1.23 -10.76 28.56
N ILE A 112 -2.49 -10.92 28.18
CA ILE A 112 -2.86 -11.51 26.90
C ILE A 112 -3.39 -10.41 25.99
N ARG A 113 -2.80 -10.31 24.79
CA ARG A 113 -3.28 -9.42 23.72
C ARG A 113 -3.42 -10.20 22.42
N ILE A 114 -4.64 -10.21 21.91
CA ILE A 114 -5.03 -10.78 20.62
C ILE A 114 -5.25 -9.61 19.66
N THR A 115 -4.61 -9.63 18.52
CA THR A 115 -4.73 -8.59 17.49
C THR A 115 -5.35 -9.19 16.24
N ILE A 116 -6.37 -8.54 15.69
CA ILE A 116 -7.12 -8.96 14.51
C ILE A 116 -7.09 -7.82 13.50
N TYR A 117 -6.48 -8.04 12.34
CA TYR A 117 -6.41 -7.09 11.23
C TYR A 117 -7.58 -7.35 10.27
N SER A 118 -8.68 -6.62 10.44
CA SER A 118 -9.92 -6.86 9.70
C SER A 118 -10.05 -5.96 8.46
N ALA A 119 -10.22 -6.58 7.30
CA ALA A 119 -10.55 -5.91 6.05
C ALA A 119 -12.07 -5.93 5.74
N CYS A 120 -12.92 -6.08 6.75
CA CYS A 120 -14.38 -5.92 6.67
C CYS A 120 -15.09 -6.73 5.56
N GLY A 121 -14.55 -7.86 5.10
CA GLY A 121 -15.11 -8.64 3.98
C GLY A 121 -14.37 -8.48 2.63
N ARG A 122 -13.26 -7.73 2.62
CA ARG A 122 -12.35 -7.56 1.47
C ARG A 122 -10.94 -8.11 1.72
N GLY A 123 -10.88 -9.06 2.65
CA GLY A 123 -9.65 -9.68 3.11
C GLY A 123 -8.90 -10.48 2.04
N GLY A 124 -7.70 -10.89 2.39
CA GLY A 124 -6.82 -11.68 1.56
C GLY A 124 -5.35 -11.40 1.87
N PHE A 125 -4.46 -11.91 1.03
CA PHE A 125 -3.05 -11.55 1.14
C PHE A 125 -2.79 -10.21 0.48
N TRP A 126 -2.05 -9.37 1.18
CA TRP A 126 -1.55 -8.13 0.64
C TRP A 126 -0.74 -8.38 -0.64
N GLY A 127 -1.02 -7.57 -1.66
CA GLY A 127 -0.39 -7.66 -2.98
C GLY A 127 -1.05 -8.63 -3.96
N ASP A 128 -2.01 -9.46 -3.51
CA ASP A 128 -2.78 -10.28 -4.44
C ASP A 128 -3.73 -9.39 -5.27
N PRO A 129 -3.86 -9.65 -6.59
CA PRO A 129 -4.61 -8.79 -7.50
C PRO A 129 -6.11 -8.69 -7.20
N ASP A 130 -6.66 -9.68 -6.48
CA ASP A 130 -8.09 -9.75 -6.12
C ASP A 130 -8.38 -9.25 -4.69
N VAL A 131 -7.39 -8.65 -4.02
CA VAL A 131 -7.50 -8.23 -2.62
C VAL A 131 -7.45 -6.71 -2.51
N GLU A 132 -8.48 -6.13 -1.91
CA GLU A 132 -8.65 -4.67 -1.85
C GLU A 132 -8.30 -4.06 -0.49
N GLY A 133 -8.24 -4.87 0.58
CA GLY A 133 -8.23 -4.39 1.96
C GLY A 133 -9.55 -3.71 2.34
N ALA A 134 -9.67 -3.19 3.57
CA ALA A 134 -10.81 -2.37 3.97
C ALA A 134 -10.96 -1.17 3.02
N THR A 135 -12.20 -0.81 2.67
CA THR A 135 -12.53 0.40 1.89
C THR A 135 -13.26 1.41 2.77
N TYR A 136 -13.52 2.62 2.27
CA TYR A 136 -14.28 3.61 3.05
C TYR A 136 -15.71 3.19 3.31
N SER A 137 -16.26 2.14 2.66
CA SER A 137 -17.55 1.57 3.08
C SER A 137 -17.45 0.78 4.39
N CYS A 138 -16.25 0.52 4.90
CA CYS A 138 -16.07 -0.13 6.20
C CYS A 138 -16.47 0.79 7.35
N ARG A 139 -17.20 0.21 8.29
CA ARG A 139 -17.62 0.78 9.57
C ARG A 139 -17.25 -0.17 10.67
N TYR A 140 -16.97 0.34 11.85
CA TYR A 140 -16.97 -0.49 13.05
C TYR A 140 -17.88 0.10 14.12
N TYR A 141 -18.52 -0.81 14.83
CA TYR A 141 -19.49 -0.53 15.87
C TYR A 141 -19.03 -1.21 17.14
N VAL A 142 -18.98 -0.49 18.25
CA VAL A 142 -18.46 -1.03 19.51
C VAL A 142 -19.45 -0.80 20.64
N ASP A 143 -19.47 -1.70 21.61
CA ASP A 143 -20.26 -1.54 22.83
C ASP A 143 -19.68 -0.42 23.72
N HIS A 144 -19.88 0.82 23.30
CA HIS A 144 -19.37 2.01 23.97
C HIS A 144 -20.53 2.96 24.34
N GLY A 145 -20.29 3.82 25.34
CA GLY A 145 -21.29 4.69 25.95
C GLY A 145 -21.67 4.25 27.37
N TYR A 146 -22.17 5.19 28.16
CA TYR A 146 -22.48 4.99 29.57
C TYR A 146 -23.98 5.16 29.82
N GLU A 147 -24.63 4.18 30.46
CA GLU A 147 -25.96 4.37 31.03
C GLU A 147 -25.83 5.13 32.35
N SER A 148 -26.08 6.42 32.29
CA SER A 148 -25.95 7.33 33.43
C SER A 148 -27.30 7.52 34.12
N ASP A 149 -27.40 7.12 35.39
CA ASP A 149 -28.47 7.56 36.30
C ASP A 149 -28.25 9.00 36.84
N ARG A 150 -27.33 9.78 36.24
CA ARG A 150 -26.54 10.79 36.96
C ARG A 150 -27.19 12.19 37.11
N ASP A 151 -27.02 12.75 38.31
CA ASP A 151 -27.41 14.10 38.75
C ASP A 151 -26.31 15.18 38.59
N THR A 152 -25.31 15.00 37.71
CA THR A 152 -24.16 15.96 37.62
C THR A 152 -23.72 16.32 36.19
N PHE A 153 -23.37 17.57 35.94
CA PHE A 153 -23.07 18.19 34.66
C PHE A 153 -21.86 17.58 33.94
N SER A 154 -20.83 17.19 34.69
CA SER A 154 -19.66 16.47 34.15
C SER A 154 -20.04 15.14 33.49
N SER A 155 -21.25 14.66 33.75
CA SER A 155 -21.81 13.45 33.19
C SER A 155 -23.04 13.63 32.30
N LEU A 156 -23.58 14.85 32.22
CA LEU A 156 -24.74 15.23 31.41
C LEU A 156 -24.42 15.39 29.92
N MET A 157 -23.13 15.51 29.56
CA MET A 157 -22.68 15.77 28.19
C MET A 157 -22.40 14.49 27.37
N THR A 158 -22.74 13.30 27.89
CA THR A 158 -22.49 12.03 27.20
C THR A 158 -23.83 11.35 26.92
N PRO A 159 -24.31 11.32 25.67
CA PRO A 159 -25.51 10.57 25.33
C PRO A 159 -25.27 9.08 25.56
N ALA A 160 -26.34 8.34 25.85
CA ALA A 160 -26.22 7.02 26.44
C ALA A 160 -25.45 6.02 25.54
N LYS A 161 -25.53 6.10 24.21
CA LYS A 161 -24.97 5.06 23.30
C LYS A 161 -24.66 5.61 21.90
N VAL A 162 -23.47 6.21 21.75
CA VAL A 162 -22.82 6.48 20.44
C VAL A 162 -21.68 5.48 20.25
N ARG A 163 -21.69 4.80 19.10
CA ARG A 163 -21.04 3.49 18.92
C ARG A 163 -20.47 3.25 17.53
N GLY A 164 -20.85 4.07 16.54
CA GLY A 164 -20.52 3.85 15.14
C GLY A 164 -19.38 4.74 14.66
N PHE A 165 -18.35 4.12 14.11
CA PHE A 165 -17.18 4.80 13.59
C PHE A 165 -17.01 4.48 12.11
N ARG A 166 -16.68 5.50 11.32
CA ARG A 166 -16.26 5.34 9.94
C ARG A 166 -14.78 4.98 9.93
N PHE A 167 -14.42 3.97 9.13
CA PHE A 167 -13.02 3.65 8.91
C PHE A 167 -12.37 4.78 8.12
N GLU A 168 -11.34 5.38 8.69
CA GLU A 168 -10.56 6.44 8.07
C GLU A 168 -9.17 5.94 7.69
N LYS A 169 -8.99 5.57 6.41
CA LYS A 169 -7.67 5.19 5.90
C LYS A 169 -6.63 6.26 6.18
N HIS A 170 -5.43 5.83 6.59
CA HIS A 170 -4.24 6.67 6.91
C HIS A 170 -4.40 7.63 8.07
N SER A 171 -5.48 7.50 8.83
CA SER A 171 -5.64 8.34 10.02
C SER A 171 -4.76 7.85 11.17
N TYR A 172 -4.45 6.55 11.23
CA TYR A 172 -3.78 5.90 12.38
C TYR A 172 -4.47 6.25 13.70
N THR A 173 -5.79 6.44 13.65
CA THR A 173 -6.55 6.91 14.80
C THR A 173 -6.81 5.76 15.75
N SER A 174 -6.07 5.73 16.86
CA SER A 174 -6.30 4.76 17.93
C SER A 174 -7.48 5.18 18.81
N ARG A 175 -8.36 4.24 19.14
CA ARG A 175 -9.50 4.41 20.05
C ARG A 175 -9.51 3.31 21.10
N LEU A 176 -9.85 3.66 22.34
CA LEU A 176 -9.79 2.76 23.50
C LEU A 176 -11.17 2.62 24.14
N PHE A 177 -11.60 1.38 24.37
CA PHE A 177 -12.91 1.03 24.91
C PHE A 177 -12.80 0.05 26.11
N PRO A 178 -12.51 0.55 27.33
CA PRO A 178 -12.25 -0.28 28.51
C PRO A 178 -13.41 -1.14 29.01
N GLU A 179 -14.65 -0.79 28.67
CA GLU A 179 -15.88 -1.48 29.11
C GLU A 179 -16.55 -2.26 27.97
N ALA A 180 -16.00 -2.20 26.76
CA ALA A 180 -16.65 -2.78 25.59
C ALA A 180 -16.63 -4.31 25.65
N ARG A 181 -17.83 -4.90 25.53
CA ARG A 181 -18.00 -6.35 25.48
C ARG A 181 -17.99 -6.92 24.07
N TRP A 182 -18.22 -6.09 23.07
CA TRP A 182 -18.21 -6.50 21.68
C TRP A 182 -17.81 -5.37 20.75
N ILE A 183 -17.33 -5.76 19.57
CA ILE A 183 -17.07 -4.89 18.43
C ILE A 183 -17.47 -5.61 17.14
N ALA A 184 -18.16 -4.93 16.24
CA ALA A 184 -18.49 -5.38 14.91
C ALA A 184 -17.72 -4.56 13.87
N VAL A 185 -17.13 -5.20 12.88
CA VAL A 185 -16.47 -4.56 11.74
C VAL A 185 -17.22 -4.98 10.47
N ILE A 186 -17.88 -4.06 9.79
CA ILE A 186 -18.83 -4.30 8.70
C ILE A 186 -18.48 -3.47 7.47
N ASP A 187 -18.45 -4.08 6.29
CA ASP A 187 -18.52 -3.36 5.03
C ASP A 187 -19.99 -3.10 4.67
N LYS A 188 -20.37 -1.83 4.67
CA LYS A 188 -21.73 -1.38 4.37
C LYS A 188 -22.16 -1.73 2.95
N ALA A 189 -21.25 -1.62 1.97
CA ALA A 189 -21.57 -1.89 0.57
C ALA A 189 -21.82 -3.39 0.34
N LEU A 190 -21.05 -4.25 1.02
CA LEU A 190 -21.22 -5.71 0.95
C LEU A 190 -22.26 -6.27 1.93
N LYS A 191 -22.67 -5.47 2.93
CA LYS A 191 -23.55 -5.86 4.03
C LYS A 191 -23.06 -7.12 4.75
N THR A 192 -21.77 -7.16 5.05
CA THR A 192 -21.10 -8.30 5.68
C THR A 192 -20.01 -7.85 6.62
N GLY A 193 -19.61 -8.69 7.58
CA GLY A 193 -18.60 -8.32 8.55
C GLY A 193 -18.32 -9.40 9.58
N LEU A 194 -17.53 -9.01 10.58
CA LEU A 194 -17.24 -9.82 11.77
C LEU A 194 -17.83 -9.14 12.99
N LEU A 195 -18.48 -9.90 13.88
CA LEU A 195 -18.79 -9.50 15.24
C LEU A 195 -17.88 -10.27 16.20
N ILE A 196 -17.14 -9.56 17.03
CA ILE A 196 -16.20 -10.10 18.00
C ILE A 196 -16.75 -9.78 19.40
N ARG A 197 -16.91 -10.81 20.25
CA ARG A 197 -17.41 -10.68 21.62
C ARG A 197 -16.38 -11.21 22.62
N CYS A 198 -16.13 -10.45 23.68
CA CYS A 198 -15.35 -10.93 24.81
C CYS A 198 -16.24 -11.74 25.75
N LEU A 199 -15.82 -12.98 26.05
CA LEU A 199 -16.55 -13.83 27.01
C LEU A 199 -15.92 -13.82 28.40
N SER A 200 -14.63 -13.53 28.49
CA SER A 200 -13.94 -13.39 29.76
C SER A 200 -14.15 -12.00 30.39
N GLU A 201 -14.03 -11.94 31.71
CA GLU A 201 -14.05 -10.68 32.47
C GLU A 201 -12.82 -9.79 32.17
N GLU A 202 -12.93 -8.49 32.46
CA GLU A 202 -11.84 -7.51 32.34
C GLU A 202 -11.23 -7.41 30.93
N CYS A 203 -12.08 -7.55 29.90
CA CYS A 203 -11.73 -7.35 28.49
C CYS A 203 -11.72 -5.86 28.15
N LEU A 204 -10.64 -5.40 27.51
CA LEU A 204 -10.52 -4.08 26.93
C LEU A 204 -10.39 -4.23 25.42
N ILE A 205 -11.15 -3.44 24.66
CA ILE A 205 -11.06 -3.39 23.20
C ILE A 205 -10.39 -2.08 22.81
N ALA A 206 -9.37 -2.14 21.97
CA ALA A 206 -8.81 -0.98 21.30
C ALA A 206 -8.85 -1.18 19.80
N THR A 207 -9.04 -0.11 19.04
CA THR A 207 -8.98 -0.15 17.58
C THR A 207 -8.00 0.87 17.07
N GLU A 208 -7.35 0.59 15.94
CA GLU A 208 -6.60 1.58 15.18
C GLU A 208 -7.02 1.49 13.72
N ASP A 209 -7.36 2.64 13.15
CA ASP A 209 -7.64 2.75 11.72
C ASP A 209 -6.30 2.73 10.96
N GLN A 210 -5.94 1.57 10.43
CA GLN A 210 -4.66 1.37 9.75
C GLN A 210 -4.71 1.79 8.27
N PHE A 211 -3.58 1.59 7.61
CA PHE A 211 -3.43 1.79 6.17
C PHE A 211 -4.40 0.93 5.32
N PHE A 212 -4.57 -0.36 5.66
CA PHE A 212 -5.33 -1.33 4.86
C PHE A 212 -6.54 -1.93 5.57
N ASP A 213 -6.64 -1.79 6.88
CA ASP A 213 -7.55 -2.57 7.70
C ASP A 213 -7.93 -1.80 8.97
N VAL A 214 -8.87 -2.37 9.73
CA VAL A 214 -9.12 -1.97 11.11
C VAL A 214 -8.36 -2.96 11.98
N GLU A 215 -7.35 -2.48 12.69
CA GLU A 215 -6.64 -3.29 13.69
C GLU A 215 -7.46 -3.31 14.97
N VAL A 216 -8.00 -4.47 15.34
CA VAL A 216 -8.74 -4.69 16.57
C VAL A 216 -7.86 -5.40 17.57
N ASN A 217 -7.53 -4.72 18.66
CA ASN A 217 -6.78 -5.27 19.79
C ASN A 217 -7.74 -5.64 20.92
N ILE A 218 -7.73 -6.91 21.31
CA ILE A 218 -8.47 -7.45 22.45
C ILE A 218 -7.46 -7.73 23.55
N ILE A 219 -7.54 -6.96 24.63
CA ILE A 219 -6.55 -6.91 25.69
C ILE A 219 -7.20 -7.36 26.99
N PHE A 220 -6.66 -8.41 27.59
CA PHE A 220 -7.09 -8.90 28.90
C PHE A 220 -6.09 -8.42 29.95
N GLN A 221 -6.57 -7.79 31.03
CA GLN A 221 -5.71 -7.15 32.03
C GLN A 221 -4.61 -8.08 32.57
N ARG A 222 -3.47 -7.48 32.94
CA ARG A 222 -2.30 -8.17 33.50
C ARG A 222 -2.69 -8.86 34.81
N LYS A 223 -2.28 -10.12 34.99
CA LYS A 223 -2.46 -10.86 36.24
C LYS A 223 -1.15 -11.53 36.66
N THR A 224 -0.93 -11.61 37.96
CA THR A 224 0.14 -12.41 38.54
C THR A 224 -0.21 -13.89 38.38
N LEU A 225 0.74 -14.67 37.85
CA LEU A 225 0.69 -16.13 37.76
C LEU A 225 1.76 -16.69 38.69
N GLU A 226 1.36 -17.35 39.77
CA GLU A 226 2.29 -18.06 40.64
C GLU A 226 2.85 -19.31 39.93
N PRO A 227 3.97 -19.89 40.41
CA PRO A 227 4.50 -21.13 39.86
C PRO A 227 3.45 -22.26 39.81
N GLY A 228 3.17 -22.76 38.60
CA GLY A 228 2.13 -23.79 38.37
C GLY A 228 0.73 -23.25 38.07
N ASP A 229 0.51 -21.94 38.20
CA ASP A 229 -0.78 -21.34 37.85
C ASP A 229 -1.02 -21.36 36.34
N SER A 230 -2.30 -21.42 35.98
CA SER A 230 -2.75 -21.26 34.60
C SER A 230 -3.95 -20.32 34.51
N ARG A 231 -4.07 -19.64 33.38
CA ARG A 231 -5.17 -18.74 33.07
C ARG A 231 -5.59 -18.95 31.63
N SER A 232 -6.89 -18.84 31.35
CA SER A 232 -7.39 -18.79 29.98
C SER A 232 -8.33 -17.61 29.78
N VAL A 233 -8.36 -17.11 28.54
CA VAL A 233 -9.28 -16.07 28.08
C VAL A 233 -9.90 -16.50 26.78
N GLU A 234 -11.11 -15.99 26.52
CA GLU A 234 -11.95 -16.46 25.42
C GLU A 234 -12.68 -15.32 24.72
N ILE A 235 -12.72 -15.42 23.39
CA ILE A 235 -13.52 -14.58 22.51
C ILE A 235 -14.37 -15.44 21.56
N GLU A 236 -15.51 -14.87 21.16
CA GLU A 236 -16.42 -15.43 20.14
C GLU A 236 -16.39 -14.52 18.91
N ILE A 237 -16.29 -15.10 17.72
CA ILE A 237 -16.37 -14.39 16.44
C ILE A 237 -17.55 -14.94 15.63
N LEU A 238 -18.46 -14.07 15.20
CA LEU A 238 -19.61 -14.39 14.35
C LEU A 238 -19.49 -13.71 12.99
N LEU A 239 -19.97 -14.40 11.95
CA LEU A 239 -20.09 -13.83 10.60
C LEU A 239 -21.41 -13.08 10.47
N LEU A 240 -21.34 -11.80 10.12
CA LEU A 240 -22.50 -10.96 9.88
C LEU A 240 -22.84 -10.94 8.38
N ASN A 241 -24.11 -11.11 8.04
CA ASN A 241 -24.61 -11.07 6.66
C ASN A 241 -25.92 -10.29 6.57
N ASP A 242 -26.08 -9.58 5.46
CA ASP A 242 -27.26 -8.75 5.13
C ASP A 242 -27.55 -7.62 6.12
N ILE A 243 -26.55 -7.27 6.92
CA ILE A 243 -26.59 -6.20 7.91
C ILE A 243 -25.48 -5.18 7.62
N GLU A 244 -25.81 -3.90 7.71
CA GLU A 244 -24.90 -2.78 7.41
C GLU A 244 -24.43 -2.02 8.66
N ARG A 245 -25.03 -2.32 9.82
CA ARG A 245 -24.81 -1.64 11.09
C ARG A 245 -25.10 -2.55 12.27
N VAL A 246 -24.45 -2.33 13.42
CA VAL A 246 -24.84 -2.96 14.69
C VAL A 246 -25.01 -1.89 15.76
N ASP A 247 -26.18 -1.84 16.40
CA ASP A 247 -26.47 -0.97 17.55
C ASP A 247 -26.61 -1.75 18.87
N TYR A 248 -27.00 -3.02 18.77
CA TYR A 248 -27.27 -3.88 19.93
C TYR A 248 -26.92 -5.34 19.65
N VAL A 249 -26.36 -6.02 20.65
CA VAL A 249 -25.99 -7.43 20.61
C VAL A 249 -26.41 -8.07 21.93
N SER A 250 -27.09 -9.21 21.86
CA SER A 250 -27.42 -10.07 22.99
C SER A 250 -27.19 -11.55 22.64
N GLU A 251 -27.52 -12.46 23.55
CA GLU A 251 -27.53 -13.90 23.26
C GLU A 251 -28.65 -14.34 22.30
N ASP A 252 -29.68 -13.52 22.16
CA ASP A 252 -30.90 -13.85 21.40
C ASP A 252 -30.90 -13.21 20.01
N LEU A 253 -30.37 -11.98 19.89
CA LEU A 253 -30.43 -11.21 18.64
C LEU A 253 -29.34 -10.15 18.54
N ILE A 254 -29.13 -9.70 17.30
CA ILE A 254 -28.39 -8.49 16.93
C ILE A 254 -29.39 -7.51 16.31
N ALA A 255 -29.25 -6.21 16.54
CA ALA A 255 -30.14 -5.21 15.97
C ALA A 255 -29.39 -4.02 15.37
N ALA A 256 -30.02 -3.40 14.37
CA ALA A 256 -29.55 -2.19 13.71
C ALA A 256 -30.70 -1.19 13.53
N VAL A 257 -30.42 0.10 13.76
CA VAL A 257 -31.34 1.22 13.52
C VAL A 257 -30.78 2.08 12.40
N ILE A 258 -31.32 1.90 11.19
CA ILE A 258 -30.91 2.63 9.99
C ILE A 258 -31.73 3.92 9.93
N SER A 259 -31.12 5.04 10.31
CA SER A 259 -31.78 6.36 10.31
C SER A 259 -30.75 7.50 10.32
N PRO A 260 -31.13 8.72 9.88
CA PRO A 260 -30.17 9.82 9.74
C PRO A 260 -29.50 10.25 11.04
N SER A 261 -28.18 10.40 11.06
CA SER A 261 -27.46 10.95 12.23
C SER A 261 -27.86 12.39 12.56
N ILE A 262 -28.29 13.16 11.56
CA ILE A 262 -28.78 14.54 11.69
C ILE A 262 -30.22 14.62 11.19
N ALA A 263 -31.15 14.97 12.08
CA ALA A 263 -32.54 15.26 11.73
C ALA A 263 -32.68 16.68 11.17
N LEU A 264 -33.45 16.81 10.09
CA LEU A 264 -33.85 18.10 9.52
C LEU A 264 -35.15 18.57 10.20
N PRO A 265 -35.16 19.72 10.89
CA PRO A 265 -36.36 20.19 11.58
C PRO A 265 -37.54 20.46 10.64
N GLY A 266 -38.76 20.32 11.16
CA GLY A 266 -40.01 20.49 10.41
C GLY A 266 -40.33 19.31 9.49
N ARG A 267 -39.71 18.16 9.74
CA ARG A 267 -40.00 16.89 9.07
C ARG A 267 -40.21 15.79 10.10
N ARG A 268 -40.94 14.75 9.73
CA ARG A 268 -40.98 13.50 10.49
C ARG A 268 -39.62 12.81 10.40
N TYR A 269 -39.26 12.11 11.47
CA TYR A 269 -38.04 11.33 11.53
C TYR A 269 -38.34 9.89 11.17
N GLU A 270 -37.65 9.39 10.15
CA GLU A 270 -37.95 8.12 9.50
C GLU A 270 -36.71 7.24 9.42
N GLY A 271 -36.91 5.93 9.38
CA GLY A 271 -35.85 4.94 9.28
C GLY A 271 -36.34 3.50 9.24
N GLU A 272 -35.43 2.55 9.41
CA GLU A 272 -35.71 1.11 9.47
C GLU A 272 -35.07 0.48 10.72
N LEU A 273 -35.80 -0.40 11.40
CA LEU A 273 -35.28 -1.29 12.43
C LEU A 273 -35.05 -2.67 11.81
N VAL A 274 -33.84 -3.20 11.95
CA VAL A 274 -33.42 -4.51 11.45
C VAL A 274 -33.02 -5.40 12.61
N ILE A 275 -33.54 -6.63 12.65
CA ILE A 275 -33.24 -7.64 13.68
C ILE A 275 -32.64 -8.88 13.00
N TYR A 276 -31.45 -9.28 13.45
CA TYR A 276 -30.80 -10.53 13.10
C TYR A 276 -30.90 -11.51 14.29
N PRO A 277 -31.81 -12.49 14.24
CA PRO A 277 -32.02 -13.46 15.31
C PRO A 277 -30.87 -14.47 15.40
N LEU A 278 -30.29 -14.63 16.60
CA LEU A 278 -29.33 -15.70 16.92
C LEU A 278 -30.03 -16.97 17.41
N ARG A 279 -31.33 -16.87 17.73
CA ARG A 279 -32.28 -17.92 18.10
C ARG A 279 -33.66 -17.53 17.54
N ASP A 280 -34.63 -18.44 17.55
CA ASP A 280 -35.99 -18.09 17.15
C ASP A 280 -36.57 -17.02 18.08
N VAL A 281 -37.14 -15.95 17.50
CA VAL A 281 -37.70 -14.81 18.25
C VAL A 281 -39.11 -14.52 17.76
N SER A 282 -40.05 -14.47 18.70
CA SER A 282 -41.43 -14.01 18.46
C SER A 282 -41.89 -13.10 19.61
N CYS A 283 -42.03 -11.80 19.36
CA CYS A 283 -42.45 -10.84 20.37
C CYS A 283 -42.83 -9.46 19.80
N ASP A 284 -43.52 -8.65 20.60
CA ASP A 284 -43.91 -7.29 20.22
C ASP A 284 -42.74 -6.29 20.32
N VAL A 285 -42.86 -5.22 19.54
CA VAL A 285 -41.92 -4.10 19.38
C VAL A 285 -42.64 -2.79 19.65
N LYS A 286 -42.09 -1.97 20.53
CA LYS A 286 -42.55 -0.59 20.76
C LYS A 286 -41.42 0.38 20.49
N GLY A 287 -41.72 1.47 19.79
CA GLY A 287 -40.74 2.50 19.44
C GLY A 287 -41.16 3.89 19.91
N TYR A 288 -40.21 4.69 20.38
CA TYR A 288 -40.42 6.11 20.69
C TYR A 288 -39.11 6.89 20.59
N ILE A 289 -39.22 8.21 20.38
CA ILE A 289 -38.13 9.16 20.51
C ILE A 289 -38.23 9.81 21.89
N ARG A 290 -37.15 9.74 22.67
CA ARG A 290 -36.99 10.45 23.93
C ARG A 290 -36.11 11.68 23.68
N TYR A 291 -36.60 12.84 24.10
CA TYR A 291 -35.84 14.09 24.10
C TYR A 291 -35.42 14.39 25.53
N ASP A 292 -34.12 14.45 25.73
CA ASP A 292 -33.51 14.74 27.02
C ASP A 292 -32.94 16.15 27.01
N LYS A 293 -33.53 17.05 27.81
CA LYS A 293 -33.11 18.44 27.87
C LYS A 293 -31.97 18.58 28.88
N ASN A 294 -30.74 18.39 28.41
CA ASN A 294 -29.56 18.29 29.28
C ASN A 294 -28.26 18.91 28.72
N MET A 295 -28.24 19.35 27.45
CA MET A 295 -27.03 19.88 26.81
C MET A 295 -26.91 21.40 26.96
N SER A 296 -25.79 21.91 27.48
CA SER A 296 -25.63 23.34 27.74
C SER A 296 -25.58 24.18 26.47
N SER A 297 -26.40 25.24 26.42
CA SER A 297 -26.38 26.24 25.35
C SER A 297 -25.36 27.37 25.57
N ILE A 298 -24.99 27.66 26.81
CA ILE A 298 -24.06 28.74 27.19
C ILE A 298 -22.94 28.12 28.05
N GLY A 299 -21.82 27.78 27.42
CA GLY A 299 -20.69 27.12 28.09
C GLY A 299 -20.25 27.83 29.38
N LYS A 300 -20.03 27.04 30.46
CA LYS A 300 -19.40 27.34 31.77
C LYS A 300 -19.22 28.82 32.21
N ARG A 301 -20.19 29.71 32.03
CA ARG A 301 -20.17 31.06 32.62
C ARG A 301 -20.68 31.08 34.06
N GLY A 302 -20.12 30.21 34.91
CA GLY A 302 -20.30 30.29 36.37
C GLY A 302 -21.61 29.76 36.96
N TYR A 303 -22.48 29.10 36.18
CA TYR A 303 -23.70 28.47 36.68
C TYR A 303 -23.45 27.00 37.05
N CYS A 304 -23.97 26.56 38.21
CA CYS A 304 -24.01 25.15 38.59
C CYS A 304 -25.18 24.48 37.85
N ILE A 305 -24.93 23.99 36.63
CA ILE A 305 -25.95 23.37 35.77
C ILE A 305 -26.53 22.09 36.42
N ASP A 306 -25.83 21.48 37.38
CA ASP A 306 -26.32 20.39 38.25
C ASP A 306 -27.64 20.75 38.97
N GLN A 307 -27.98 22.04 39.08
CA GLN A 307 -29.22 22.52 39.71
C GLN A 307 -30.36 22.81 38.70
N VAL A 308 -30.12 22.65 37.39
CA VAL A 308 -31.15 22.85 36.36
C VAL A 308 -32.02 21.61 36.26
N LYS A 309 -33.33 21.78 36.38
CA LYS A 309 -34.30 20.68 36.36
C LYS A 309 -34.32 19.98 34.99
N ARG A 310 -34.06 18.67 34.96
CA ARG A 310 -34.18 17.83 33.77
C ARG A 310 -35.64 17.72 33.33
N GLU A 311 -35.88 17.90 32.05
CA GLU A 311 -37.19 17.71 31.43
C GLU A 311 -37.07 16.64 30.33
N PHE A 312 -38.02 15.71 30.33
CA PHE A 312 -38.13 14.70 29.29
C PHE A 312 -39.38 14.92 28.48
N ARG A 313 -39.23 14.83 27.17
CA ARG A 313 -40.34 14.75 26.24
C ARG A 313 -40.25 13.45 25.48
N ARG A 314 -41.41 12.92 25.08
CA ARG A 314 -41.51 11.71 24.28
C ARG A 314 -42.43 11.97 23.09
N THR A 315 -42.06 11.40 21.96
CA THR A 315 -42.93 11.27 20.77
C THR A 315 -42.90 9.81 20.35
N ASP A 316 -44.05 9.18 20.16
CA ASP A 316 -44.13 7.78 19.75
C ASP A 316 -43.70 7.57 18.28
N LEU A 317 -43.32 6.35 17.94
CA LEU A 317 -43.06 5.91 16.56
C LEU A 317 -44.21 5.06 16.04
N TYR A 318 -44.58 5.29 14.78
CA TYR A 318 -45.39 4.35 14.00
C TYR A 318 -44.46 3.33 13.33
N LEU A 319 -44.81 2.05 13.43
CA LEU A 319 -44.08 0.93 12.82
C LEU A 319 -44.96 0.27 11.77
N ASP A 320 -44.40 -0.10 10.62
CA ASP A 320 -45.13 -0.87 9.60
C ASP A 320 -45.49 -2.28 10.11
N LYS A 321 -44.60 -2.83 10.93
CA LYS A 321 -44.74 -4.09 11.67
C LYS A 321 -44.26 -3.89 13.10
N ASP A 322 -45.10 -4.22 14.06
CA ASP A 322 -44.85 -4.11 15.50
C ASP A 322 -44.73 -5.48 16.18
N HIS A 323 -44.80 -6.58 15.44
CA HIS A 323 -44.58 -7.93 15.93
C HIS A 323 -43.47 -8.64 15.14
N ILE A 324 -42.45 -9.12 15.86
CA ILE A 324 -41.38 -9.95 15.31
C ILE A 324 -41.88 -11.40 15.30
N SER A 325 -41.68 -12.08 14.17
CA SER A 325 -41.84 -13.53 14.06
C SER A 325 -40.84 -14.01 13.01
N THR A 326 -39.67 -14.45 13.47
CA THR A 326 -38.58 -14.88 12.59
C THR A 326 -37.73 -15.97 13.25
N GLU A 327 -37.24 -16.89 12.42
CA GLU A 327 -36.38 -17.99 12.83
C GLU A 327 -34.91 -17.55 12.88
N LYS A 328 -34.07 -18.29 13.62
CA LYS A 328 -32.61 -18.09 13.67
C LYS A 328 -32.02 -17.91 12.26
N GLY A 329 -31.22 -16.86 12.08
CA GLY A 329 -30.51 -16.56 10.84
C GLY A 329 -31.32 -15.84 9.76
N PHE A 330 -32.62 -15.61 9.95
CA PHE A 330 -33.47 -14.85 9.02
C PHE A 330 -33.76 -13.44 9.52
N LEU A 331 -33.39 -12.43 8.72
CA LEU A 331 -33.60 -11.03 9.08
C LEU A 331 -35.09 -10.65 9.16
N TRP A 332 -35.44 -9.90 10.20
CA TRP A 332 -36.71 -9.18 10.29
C TRP A 332 -36.49 -7.68 10.16
N ARG A 333 -37.39 -6.99 9.45
CA ARG A 333 -37.30 -5.55 9.14
C ARG A 333 -38.65 -4.87 9.32
N THR A 334 -38.62 -3.63 9.80
CA THR A 334 -39.79 -2.75 9.88
C THR A 334 -39.37 -1.30 9.65
N SER A 335 -40.11 -0.56 8.82
CA SER A 335 -39.94 0.89 8.71
C SER A 335 -40.58 1.57 9.91
N PHE A 336 -40.08 2.76 10.26
CA PHE A 336 -40.67 3.59 11.29
C PHE A 336 -40.74 5.07 10.89
N SER A 337 -41.69 5.78 11.49
CA SER A 337 -41.84 7.24 11.40
C SER A 337 -42.23 7.82 12.75
N SER A 338 -41.69 8.99 13.11
CA SER A 338 -42.17 9.74 14.28
C SER A 338 -43.62 10.19 14.11
N ALA A 339 -44.38 10.18 15.21
CA ALA A 339 -45.77 10.61 15.21
C ALA A 339 -45.94 12.10 14.91
N GLU A 340 -44.97 12.90 15.36
CA GLU A 340 -44.90 14.35 15.18
C GLU A 340 -43.66 14.74 14.37
N GLU A 341 -43.67 15.94 13.81
CA GLU A 341 -42.47 16.54 13.23
C GLU A 341 -41.43 16.84 14.30
N ILE A 342 -40.16 16.63 13.96
CA ILE A 342 -39.06 16.98 14.84
C ILE A 342 -38.82 18.49 14.78
N LEU A 343 -38.76 19.12 15.94
CA LEU A 343 -38.49 20.55 16.08
C LEU A 343 -37.22 20.74 16.89
N TYR A 344 -36.42 21.73 16.50
CA TYR A 344 -35.31 22.18 17.33
C TYR A 344 -35.85 23.02 18.49
N ARG A 345 -35.55 22.61 19.73
CA ARG A 345 -35.93 23.33 20.95
C ARG A 345 -34.70 23.61 21.79
N MET A 346 -34.46 24.90 22.02
CA MET A 346 -33.40 25.44 22.84
C MET A 346 -34.03 26.48 23.76
N ASP A 347 -33.73 26.41 25.06
CA ASP A 347 -34.06 27.49 25.98
C ASP A 347 -32.81 28.32 26.32
N LYS A 348 -32.90 29.17 27.36
CA LYS A 348 -31.79 30.05 27.73
C LYS A 348 -30.53 29.29 28.16
N GLU A 349 -30.64 28.04 28.63
CA GLU A 349 -29.56 27.33 29.33
C GLU A 349 -29.26 25.95 28.76
N LEU A 350 -30.26 25.26 28.20
CA LEU A 350 -30.20 23.89 27.71
C LEU A 350 -30.90 23.68 26.36
N TYR A 351 -30.47 22.66 25.60
CA TYR A 351 -31.20 22.14 24.43
C TYR A 351 -31.42 20.62 24.51
N GLU A 352 -32.38 20.12 23.74
CA GLU A 352 -32.81 18.71 23.72
C GLU A 352 -31.83 17.82 22.95
N ILE A 353 -31.36 16.74 23.57
CA ILE A 353 -30.68 15.61 22.91
C ILE A 353 -31.71 14.52 22.62
N PRO A 354 -31.98 14.17 21.36
CA PRO A 354 -32.91 13.11 21.03
C PRO A 354 -32.25 11.73 20.93
N GLU A 355 -32.99 10.72 21.37
CA GLU A 355 -32.61 9.31 21.29
C GLU A 355 -33.82 8.48 20.82
N ILE A 356 -33.59 7.62 19.83
CA ILE A 356 -34.57 6.63 19.38
C ILE A 356 -34.44 5.41 20.29
N ILE A 357 -35.56 4.91 20.79
CA ILE A 357 -35.62 3.75 21.67
C ILE A 357 -36.61 2.73 21.10
N PHE A 358 -36.18 1.47 21.00
CA PHE A 358 -37.04 0.33 20.73
C PHE A 358 -36.99 -0.65 21.90
N GLU A 359 -38.16 -1.00 22.42
CA GLU A 359 -38.35 -2.01 23.46
C GLU A 359 -38.97 -3.25 22.83
N LEU A 360 -38.26 -4.37 22.91
CA LEU A 360 -38.67 -5.66 22.35
C LEU A 360 -38.87 -6.66 23.48
N CYS A 361 -39.80 -7.60 23.27
CA CYS A 361 -40.03 -8.74 24.15
C CYS A 361 -40.22 -8.29 25.61
N GLU A 362 -41.21 -7.40 25.82
CA GLU A 362 -41.55 -6.83 27.14
C GLU A 362 -40.37 -6.12 27.82
N GLY A 363 -39.51 -5.46 27.03
CA GLY A 363 -38.37 -4.69 27.53
C GLY A 363 -37.12 -5.52 27.81
N LYS A 364 -37.12 -6.83 27.50
CA LYS A 364 -35.93 -7.68 27.59
C LYS A 364 -34.78 -7.15 26.74
N HIS A 365 -35.09 -6.60 25.56
CA HIS A 365 -34.10 -5.97 24.70
C HIS A 365 -34.48 -4.50 24.47
N VAL A 366 -33.55 -3.59 24.78
CA VAL A 366 -33.74 -2.15 24.61
C VAL A 366 -32.66 -1.59 23.69
N ILE A 367 -33.02 -1.39 22.43
CA ILE A 367 -32.15 -0.83 21.41
C ILE A 367 -32.24 0.69 21.44
N ARG A 368 -31.10 1.37 21.36
CA ARG A 368 -31.02 2.83 21.41
C ARG A 368 -30.08 3.36 20.33
N LYS A 369 -30.44 4.49 19.72
CA LYS A 369 -29.57 5.25 18.82
C LYS A 369 -29.79 6.74 19.03
N SER A 370 -28.72 7.46 19.35
CA SER A 370 -28.74 8.92 19.45
C SER A 370 -28.61 9.56 18.07
N PHE A 371 -29.23 10.73 17.89
CA PHE A 371 -29.07 11.59 16.71
C PHE A 371 -29.08 13.04 17.15
N THR A 372 -28.83 13.99 16.24
CA THR A 372 -28.92 15.42 16.55
C THR A 372 -29.95 16.15 15.68
N ILE A 373 -30.40 17.31 16.14
CA ILE A 373 -31.29 18.21 15.42
C ILE A 373 -30.53 19.49 15.14
N GLN A 374 -30.19 19.73 13.87
CA GLN A 374 -29.37 20.87 13.45
C GLN A 374 -30.23 21.85 12.64
N PRO A 375 -30.62 23.02 13.21
CA PRO A 375 -31.58 23.93 12.57
C PRO A 375 -31.08 24.56 11.28
N GLU A 376 -29.78 24.70 11.11
CA GLU A 376 -29.14 25.21 9.90
C GLU A 376 -28.89 24.13 8.81
N ALA A 377 -29.00 22.83 9.12
CA ALA A 377 -28.56 21.76 8.23
C ALA A 377 -29.20 21.84 6.83
N LEU A 378 -30.51 22.09 6.78
CA LEU A 378 -31.23 22.26 5.51
C LEU A 378 -30.72 23.48 4.72
N LYS A 379 -30.52 24.61 5.40
CA LYS A 379 -30.02 25.86 4.76
C LYS A 379 -28.59 25.70 4.24
N VAL A 380 -27.76 24.92 4.93
CA VAL A 380 -26.40 24.61 4.48
C VAL A 380 -26.43 23.69 3.27
N LEU A 381 -27.25 22.63 3.31
CA LEU A 381 -27.41 21.68 2.20
C LEU A 381 -27.96 22.36 0.93
N ASP A 382 -28.91 23.30 1.08
CA ASP A 382 -29.49 24.04 -0.05
C ASP A 382 -28.47 24.92 -0.80
N LYS A 383 -27.37 25.31 -0.14
CA LYS A 383 -26.26 26.05 -0.78
C LYS A 383 -25.34 25.16 -1.61
N ALA A 384 -25.38 23.84 -1.43
CA ALA A 384 -24.59 22.92 -2.24
C ALA A 384 -25.14 22.84 -3.69
N PRO A 385 -24.28 22.57 -4.68
CA PRO A 385 -24.72 22.30 -6.06
C PRO A 385 -25.80 21.23 -6.10
N GLU A 386 -26.85 21.46 -6.89
CA GLU A 386 -28.05 20.60 -6.92
C GLU A 386 -27.70 19.13 -7.16
N ILE A 387 -26.79 18.86 -8.10
CA ILE A 387 -26.31 17.51 -8.45
C ILE A 387 -25.66 16.79 -7.25
N LEU A 388 -25.02 17.52 -6.33
CA LEU A 388 -24.33 16.96 -5.16
C LEU A 388 -25.22 16.85 -3.92
N ARG A 389 -26.38 17.52 -3.85
CA ARG A 389 -27.21 17.58 -2.63
C ARG A 389 -27.61 16.21 -2.11
N LYS A 390 -28.02 15.30 -2.99
CA LYS A 390 -28.39 13.92 -2.60
C LYS A 390 -27.20 13.18 -2.01
N HIS A 391 -26.03 13.33 -2.62
CA HIS A 391 -24.81 12.69 -2.12
C HIS A 391 -24.40 13.29 -0.77
N PHE A 392 -24.38 14.61 -0.64
CA PHE A 392 -24.05 15.31 0.60
C PHE A 392 -25.01 14.96 1.73
N PHE A 393 -26.30 14.85 1.43
CA PHE A 393 -27.29 14.35 2.38
C PHE A 393 -26.92 12.94 2.86
N ASN A 394 -26.69 11.99 1.95
CA ASN A 394 -26.34 10.62 2.34
C ASN A 394 -25.01 10.54 3.12
N LYS A 395 -23.99 11.31 2.71
CA LYS A 395 -22.63 11.21 3.24
C LYS A 395 -22.39 11.97 4.53
N TYR A 396 -23.09 13.09 4.75
CA TYR A 396 -22.85 14.01 5.88
C TYR A 396 -24.07 14.20 6.79
N ILE A 397 -25.30 13.90 6.35
CA ILE A 397 -26.53 14.02 7.16
C ILE A 397 -26.99 12.65 7.63
N VAL A 398 -27.11 11.68 6.71
CA VAL A 398 -27.57 10.33 7.04
C VAL A 398 -26.52 9.60 7.87
N GLU A 399 -25.26 9.72 7.47
CA GLU A 399 -24.12 9.18 8.20
C GLU A 399 -23.22 10.32 8.64
N ASN A 400 -23.10 10.51 9.94
CA ASN A 400 -22.23 11.53 10.48
C ASN A 400 -21.37 10.96 11.61
N GLU A 401 -20.10 10.71 11.34
CA GLU A 401 -19.18 10.09 12.30
C GLU A 401 -19.03 10.91 13.60
N TYR A 402 -19.12 12.23 13.51
CA TYR A 402 -19.06 13.10 14.68
C TYR A 402 -20.20 12.80 15.64
N ILE A 403 -21.40 12.53 15.10
CA ILE A 403 -22.57 12.17 15.89
C ILE A 403 -22.54 10.70 16.28
N GLU A 404 -22.24 9.80 15.34
CA GLU A 404 -22.32 8.35 15.53
C GLU A 404 -21.26 7.79 16.50
N GLY A 405 -20.08 8.42 16.57
CA GLY A 405 -18.95 7.96 17.37
C GLY A 405 -18.93 8.52 18.79
N PHE A 406 -18.78 9.84 18.93
CA PHE A 406 -18.62 10.52 20.24
C PHE A 406 -19.66 11.62 20.52
N TYR A 407 -20.69 11.76 19.68
CA TYR A 407 -21.69 12.82 19.76
C TYR A 407 -21.12 14.25 19.84
N LYS A 408 -20.36 14.65 18.82
CA LYS A 408 -19.81 16.01 18.68
C LYS A 408 -20.75 16.88 17.86
N ASP A 409 -21.77 17.38 18.53
CA ASP A 409 -22.82 18.19 17.89
C ASP A 409 -22.28 19.47 17.22
N SER A 410 -21.31 20.14 17.85
CA SER A 410 -20.69 21.37 17.32
C SER A 410 -19.89 21.18 16.04
N THR A 411 -19.54 19.93 15.67
CA THR A 411 -18.78 19.62 14.45
C THR A 411 -19.63 18.95 13.37
N ALA A 412 -20.91 18.68 13.65
CA ALA A 412 -21.79 17.87 12.81
C ALA A 412 -21.88 18.37 11.35
N LEU A 413 -21.81 19.68 11.10
CA LEU A 413 -21.92 20.26 9.76
C LEU A 413 -20.60 20.76 9.17
N GLN A 414 -19.46 20.52 9.82
CA GLN A 414 -18.17 21.10 9.42
C GLN A 414 -17.77 20.73 7.98
N ASP A 415 -17.95 19.47 7.58
CA ASP A 415 -17.61 19.02 6.22
C ASP A 415 -18.48 19.70 5.16
N LEU A 416 -19.77 19.91 5.43
CA LEU A 416 -20.65 20.63 4.53
C LEU A 416 -20.21 22.10 4.40
N TYR A 417 -19.89 22.75 5.53
CA TYR A 417 -19.37 24.13 5.55
C TYR A 417 -18.11 24.29 4.71
N LYS A 418 -17.19 23.31 4.78
CA LYS A 418 -15.98 23.27 3.96
C LYS A 418 -16.31 23.41 2.47
N TYR A 419 -17.21 22.59 1.92
CA TYR A 419 -17.55 22.61 0.49
C TYR A 419 -18.35 23.84 0.04
N ILE A 420 -19.25 24.36 0.89
CA ILE A 420 -20.04 25.54 0.50
C ILE A 420 -19.26 26.85 0.58
N SER A 421 -18.17 26.89 1.37
CA SER A 421 -17.33 28.09 1.53
C SER A 421 -16.48 28.39 0.29
N ARG A 422 -16.04 27.35 -0.42
CA ARG A 422 -15.24 27.44 -1.65
C ARG A 422 -15.71 26.34 -2.60
N PRO A 423 -16.63 26.66 -3.55
CA PRO A 423 -17.14 25.68 -4.51
C PRO A 423 -16.02 25.00 -5.28
N LEU A 424 -16.26 23.74 -5.65
CA LEU A 424 -15.32 22.94 -6.41
C LEU A 424 -15.56 23.10 -7.92
N ASP A 425 -14.48 23.23 -8.67
CA ASP A 425 -14.50 23.29 -10.14
C ASP A 425 -13.18 22.77 -10.73
N LEU A 426 -13.15 22.53 -12.04
CA LEU A 426 -11.96 22.13 -12.78
C LEU A 426 -11.31 23.33 -13.47
N LYS A 427 -9.99 23.47 -13.30
CA LYS A 427 -9.15 24.47 -13.97
C LYS A 427 -8.63 23.95 -15.31
N LYS A 428 -8.43 24.86 -16.25
CA LYS A 428 -7.66 24.58 -17.48
C LYS A 428 -6.17 24.71 -17.18
N ILE A 429 -5.37 23.74 -17.63
CA ILE A 429 -3.91 23.72 -17.44
C ILE A 429 -3.22 24.01 -18.78
N LEU A 430 -3.52 23.23 -19.82
CA LEU A 430 -2.99 23.41 -21.15
C LEU A 430 -3.77 24.50 -21.87
N ASN A 431 -3.07 25.42 -22.53
CA ASN A 431 -3.70 26.43 -23.38
C ASN A 431 -4.00 25.90 -24.80
N ILE A 432 -4.48 24.66 -24.90
CA ILE A 432 -4.85 23.98 -26.15
C ILE A 432 -5.97 22.97 -25.88
N ASP A 433 -6.90 22.85 -26.83
CA ASP A 433 -7.91 21.79 -26.85
C ASP A 433 -7.51 20.67 -27.81
N VAL A 434 -8.03 19.46 -27.58
CA VAL A 434 -7.67 18.27 -28.37
C VAL A 434 -7.92 18.41 -29.87
N ASP A 435 -8.88 19.24 -30.27
CA ASP A 435 -9.24 19.46 -31.68
C ASP A 435 -8.17 20.26 -32.42
N ASP A 436 -7.47 21.14 -31.70
CA ASP A 436 -6.48 22.07 -32.26
C ASP A 436 -5.09 21.44 -32.41
N ILE A 437 -4.90 20.26 -31.81
CA ILE A 437 -3.66 19.48 -31.94
C ILE A 437 -3.53 18.94 -33.37
N LYS A 438 -2.44 19.36 -34.04
CA LYS A 438 -2.00 18.81 -35.31
C LYS A 438 -1.10 17.61 -35.07
N THR A 439 -1.16 16.61 -35.94
CA THR A 439 -0.33 15.41 -35.83
C THR A 439 0.22 15.05 -37.20
N SER A 440 1.53 15.19 -37.35
CA SER A 440 2.25 14.76 -38.56
C SER A 440 2.11 13.24 -38.78
N ASP A 441 2.28 12.76 -40.02
CA ASP A 441 2.13 11.33 -40.32
C ASP A 441 3.15 10.45 -39.56
N ARG A 442 4.32 11.00 -39.25
CA ARG A 442 5.33 10.33 -38.43
C ARG A 442 4.90 10.23 -36.96
N LEU A 443 4.35 11.30 -36.39
CA LEU A 443 3.78 11.26 -35.03
C LEU A 443 2.59 10.30 -34.93
N LYS A 444 1.75 10.21 -35.98
CA LYS A 444 0.70 9.15 -36.05
C LYS A 444 1.31 7.75 -36.01
N GLY A 445 2.49 7.57 -36.60
CA GLY A 445 3.29 6.35 -36.49
C GLY A 445 3.66 6.00 -35.05
N PHE A 446 4.19 6.97 -34.29
CA PHE A 446 4.49 6.77 -32.85
C PHE A 446 3.23 6.47 -32.03
N ILE A 447 2.14 7.20 -32.27
CA ILE A 447 0.84 6.94 -31.62
C ILE A 447 0.39 5.49 -31.88
N LYS A 448 0.44 5.05 -33.14
CA LYS A 448 0.02 3.69 -33.52
C LYS A 448 0.88 2.61 -32.86
N ASP A 449 2.20 2.78 -32.83
CA ASP A 449 3.10 1.82 -32.18
C ASP A 449 2.84 1.74 -30.66
N TYR A 450 2.75 2.90 -30.00
CA TYR A 450 2.43 3.01 -28.57
C TYR A 450 1.11 2.29 -28.23
N LEU A 451 0.02 2.59 -28.96
CA LEU A 451 -1.30 2.02 -28.71
C LEU A 451 -1.34 0.49 -28.93
N ASN A 452 -0.63 0.00 -29.95
CA ASN A 452 -0.54 -1.42 -30.26
C ASN A 452 0.24 -2.19 -29.19
N ARG A 453 1.40 -1.66 -28.76
CA ARG A 453 2.23 -2.29 -27.71
C ARG A 453 1.50 -2.41 -26.38
N ARG A 454 0.74 -1.38 -26.01
CA ARG A 454 -0.09 -1.37 -24.80
C ARG A 454 -1.41 -2.13 -24.95
N ARG A 455 -1.71 -2.67 -26.15
CA ARG A 455 -2.95 -3.38 -26.47
C ARG A 455 -4.20 -2.59 -26.04
N VAL A 456 -4.19 -1.27 -26.29
CA VAL A 456 -5.23 -0.36 -25.78
C VAL A 456 -6.63 -0.76 -26.25
N TYR A 457 -6.78 -1.12 -27.53
CA TYR A 457 -8.07 -1.57 -28.07
C TYR A 457 -8.62 -2.79 -27.33
N GLU A 458 -7.77 -3.77 -27.04
CA GLU A 458 -8.18 -4.98 -26.31
C GLU A 458 -8.55 -4.65 -24.85
N TYR A 459 -7.81 -3.74 -24.22
CA TYR A 459 -8.10 -3.30 -22.85
C TYR A 459 -9.43 -2.55 -22.76
N LEU A 460 -9.72 -1.67 -23.72
CA LEU A 460 -11.01 -0.97 -23.80
C LEU A 460 -12.18 -1.92 -24.09
N ASN A 461 -11.99 -2.91 -24.98
CA ASN A 461 -13.00 -3.94 -25.21
C ASN A 461 -13.27 -4.73 -23.93
N LYS A 462 -12.23 -5.10 -23.18
CA LYS A 462 -12.36 -5.78 -21.88
C LYS A 462 -13.13 -4.94 -20.86
N ILE A 463 -12.92 -3.63 -20.82
CA ILE A 463 -13.70 -2.69 -19.98
C ILE A 463 -15.18 -2.77 -20.34
N ILE A 464 -15.51 -2.72 -21.64
CA ILE A 464 -16.90 -2.74 -22.12
C ILE A 464 -17.55 -4.10 -21.84
N GLU A 465 -16.86 -5.20 -22.13
CA GLU A 465 -17.32 -6.57 -21.92
C GLU A 465 -17.58 -6.88 -20.44
N LYS A 466 -16.78 -6.30 -19.53
CA LYS A 466 -16.94 -6.45 -18.07
C LYS A 466 -17.83 -5.36 -17.44
N ASP A 467 -18.69 -4.71 -18.22
CA ASP A 467 -19.59 -3.61 -17.79
C ASP A 467 -18.90 -2.56 -16.90
N PHE A 468 -17.75 -2.08 -17.36
CA PHE A 468 -16.99 -1.03 -16.67
C PHE A 468 -16.55 -1.44 -15.27
N ASP A 469 -16.03 -2.66 -15.14
CA ASP A 469 -15.38 -3.15 -13.92
C ASP A 469 -14.44 -2.10 -13.33
N LYS A 470 -14.63 -1.81 -12.03
CA LYS A 470 -13.93 -0.73 -11.32
C LYS A 470 -12.41 -0.86 -11.39
N ASN A 471 -11.87 -2.08 -11.34
CA ASN A 471 -10.43 -2.30 -11.39
C ASN A 471 -9.88 -2.02 -12.78
N LEU A 472 -10.63 -2.31 -13.84
CA LEU A 472 -10.21 -2.00 -15.20
C LEU A 472 -10.30 -0.51 -15.54
N ILE A 473 -11.43 0.15 -15.23
CA ILE A 473 -11.61 1.56 -15.59
C ILE A 473 -10.64 2.48 -14.84
N TYR A 474 -10.28 2.11 -13.61
CA TYR A 474 -9.38 2.90 -12.78
C TYR A 474 -7.90 2.70 -13.18
N ASN A 475 -7.55 1.52 -13.72
CA ASN A 475 -6.20 1.24 -14.22
C ASN A 475 -5.99 1.65 -15.67
N LEU A 476 -7.02 2.15 -16.34
CA LEU A 476 -6.91 2.74 -17.66
C LEU A 476 -5.98 3.97 -17.60
N ASN A 477 -5.05 4.06 -18.55
CA ASN A 477 -4.37 5.31 -18.81
C ASN A 477 -5.27 6.19 -19.70
N HIS A 478 -5.84 7.25 -19.13
CA HIS A 478 -6.83 8.06 -19.84
C HIS A 478 -6.26 8.84 -21.03
N LEU A 479 -4.94 9.07 -21.09
CA LEU A 479 -4.30 9.62 -22.29
C LEU A 479 -4.40 8.68 -23.49
N ASP A 480 -4.56 7.37 -23.29
CA ASP A 480 -4.71 6.42 -24.39
C ASP A 480 -5.99 6.74 -25.22
N LEU A 481 -7.06 7.22 -24.58
CA LEU A 481 -8.28 7.68 -25.27
C LEU A 481 -8.03 8.96 -26.09
N VAL A 482 -7.19 9.86 -25.58
CA VAL A 482 -6.76 11.07 -26.30
C VAL A 482 -5.96 10.67 -27.55
N PHE A 483 -4.99 9.76 -27.41
CA PHE A 483 -4.17 9.31 -28.54
C PHE A 483 -5.01 8.58 -29.60
N LEU A 484 -5.97 7.74 -29.19
CA LEU A 484 -6.94 7.15 -30.10
C LEU A 484 -7.77 8.20 -30.83
N TYR A 485 -8.20 9.25 -30.11
CA TYR A 485 -8.94 10.36 -30.72
C TYR A 485 -8.07 11.14 -31.71
N LEU A 486 -6.80 11.41 -31.40
CA LEU A 486 -5.89 12.08 -32.33
C LEU A 486 -5.64 11.26 -33.60
N LEU A 487 -5.61 9.93 -33.50
CA LEU A 487 -5.41 9.04 -34.63
C LEU A 487 -6.66 8.95 -35.55
N ASN A 488 -7.85 8.84 -34.95
CA ASN A 488 -9.08 8.47 -35.67
C ASN A 488 -10.07 9.64 -35.82
N LYS A 489 -9.97 10.68 -34.98
CA LYS A 489 -10.91 11.79 -34.83
C LYS A 489 -12.37 11.32 -34.62
N ASP A 490 -12.54 10.17 -33.98
CA ASP A 490 -13.84 9.56 -33.68
C ASP A 490 -14.42 10.09 -32.36
N LYS A 491 -15.56 10.79 -32.44
CA LYS A 491 -16.27 11.35 -31.28
C LYS A 491 -16.86 10.28 -30.34
N SER A 492 -17.00 9.03 -30.78
CA SER A 492 -17.45 7.94 -29.90
C SER A 492 -16.52 7.74 -28.69
N LEU A 493 -15.22 8.07 -28.85
CA LEU A 493 -14.22 7.99 -27.79
C LEU A 493 -14.44 9.03 -26.68
N ILE A 494 -14.99 10.20 -27.02
CA ILE A 494 -15.36 11.23 -26.03
C ILE A 494 -16.56 10.76 -25.20
N GLU A 495 -17.54 10.11 -25.83
CA GLU A 495 -18.67 9.54 -25.10
C GLU A 495 -18.25 8.34 -24.23
N LEU A 496 -17.30 7.52 -24.71
CA LEU A 496 -16.69 6.46 -23.89
C LEU A 496 -15.95 7.05 -22.69
N PHE A 497 -15.17 8.12 -22.87
CA PHE A 497 -14.49 8.83 -21.80
C PHE A 497 -15.48 9.33 -20.73
N LYS A 498 -16.56 10.00 -21.14
CA LYS A 498 -17.62 10.47 -20.22
C LYS A 498 -18.29 9.32 -19.48
N LYS A 499 -18.57 8.20 -20.18
CA LYS A 499 -19.16 7.00 -19.57
C LYS A 499 -18.24 6.37 -18.53
N ILE A 500 -16.94 6.33 -18.78
CA ILE A 500 -15.93 5.86 -17.83
C ILE A 500 -15.96 6.73 -16.57
N TYR A 501 -15.89 8.06 -16.70
CA TYR A 501 -15.93 8.95 -15.52
C TYR A 501 -17.21 8.82 -14.70
N ARG A 502 -18.38 8.65 -15.35
CA ARG A 502 -19.63 8.38 -14.63
C ARG A 502 -19.60 7.07 -13.85
N LYS A 503 -19.05 6.00 -14.43
CA LYS A 503 -18.90 4.71 -13.73
C LYS A 503 -17.91 4.81 -12.56
N ILE A 504 -16.84 5.59 -12.70
CA ILE A 504 -15.93 5.92 -11.60
C ILE A 504 -16.71 6.66 -10.50
N LEU A 505 -17.49 7.69 -10.83
CA LEU A 505 -18.33 8.42 -9.86
C LEU A 505 -19.35 7.52 -9.16
N ASP A 506 -19.99 6.58 -9.86
CA ASP A 506 -20.93 5.62 -9.26
C ASP A 506 -20.28 4.79 -8.16
N HIS A 507 -19.06 4.31 -8.38
CA HIS A 507 -18.29 3.57 -7.39
C HIS A 507 -17.77 4.47 -6.26
N TRP A 508 -17.38 5.71 -6.60
CA TRP A 508 -16.98 6.71 -5.60
C TRP A 508 -18.12 7.00 -4.62
N TYR A 509 -19.33 7.20 -5.11
CA TYR A 509 -20.52 7.44 -4.29
C TYR A 509 -20.94 6.24 -3.44
N LYS A 510 -20.57 5.02 -3.83
CA LYS A 510 -20.77 3.80 -3.04
C LYS A 510 -19.70 3.59 -1.97
N GLU A 511 -18.65 4.43 -1.96
CA GLU A 511 -17.47 4.28 -1.09
C GLU A 511 -16.71 2.96 -1.32
N ASP A 512 -16.93 2.29 -2.45
CA ASP A 512 -16.37 0.98 -2.81
C ASP A 512 -15.25 1.03 -3.86
N LEU A 513 -14.98 2.22 -4.42
CA LEU A 513 -13.96 2.45 -5.44
C LEU A 513 -12.53 2.40 -4.89
N VAL A 514 -12.34 2.51 -3.58
CA VAL A 514 -11.01 2.78 -3.02
C VAL A 514 -10.27 1.48 -2.65
N GLY A 515 -10.04 0.64 -3.68
CA GLY A 515 -9.17 -0.54 -3.65
C GLY A 515 -7.71 -0.14 -3.92
N TYR A 516 -6.83 -0.37 -2.95
CA TYR A 516 -5.75 0.54 -2.58
C TYR A 516 -4.33 0.09 -2.96
N TYR A 517 -4.17 -0.64 -4.06
CA TYR A 517 -2.83 -1.05 -4.53
C TYR A 517 -2.63 -0.77 -6.02
N THR A 518 -3.72 -0.72 -6.78
CA THR A 518 -3.63 -0.40 -8.19
C THR A 518 -3.98 1.03 -8.49
N ALA A 519 -4.48 1.85 -7.54
CA ALA A 519 -5.25 3.06 -7.81
C ALA A 519 -4.64 4.42 -7.42
N ILE A 520 -4.37 4.63 -6.15
CA ILE A 520 -3.96 5.94 -5.61
C ILE A 520 -2.55 5.82 -4.96
N HIS A 521 -2.03 4.59 -4.77
CA HIS A 521 -0.87 4.27 -3.92
C HIS A 521 0.15 3.38 -4.61
N GLY A 522 1.27 3.16 -3.91
CA GLY A 522 2.49 2.44 -4.29
C GLY A 522 2.32 1.22 -5.21
N GLY A 523 3.38 0.91 -5.96
CA GLY A 523 3.42 -0.14 -6.99
C GLY A 523 2.75 0.25 -8.30
N ALA A 524 1.52 0.76 -8.28
CA ALA A 524 0.81 1.26 -9.47
C ALA A 524 0.87 2.78 -9.65
N GLY A 525 1.17 3.52 -8.57
CA GLY A 525 1.57 4.92 -8.56
C GLY A 525 0.43 5.95 -8.66
N ALA A 526 0.43 6.94 -7.75
CA ALA A 526 -0.46 8.12 -7.82
C ALA A 526 -0.04 9.08 -8.95
N SER A 527 1.20 8.99 -9.44
CA SER A 527 1.72 9.87 -10.49
C SER A 527 0.91 9.79 -11.79
N ARG A 528 0.16 8.70 -12.03
CA ARG A 528 -0.76 8.60 -13.17
C ARG A 528 -1.91 9.62 -13.15
N PHE A 529 -2.22 10.23 -12.01
CA PHE A 529 -3.20 11.29 -11.96
C PHE A 529 -2.77 12.47 -12.83
N VAL A 530 -1.48 12.61 -13.12
CA VAL A 530 -0.98 13.50 -14.17
C VAL A 530 -1.66 13.20 -15.52
N ASN A 531 -1.68 11.93 -15.93
CA ASN A 531 -2.33 11.52 -17.19
C ASN A 531 -3.85 11.74 -17.16
N TRP A 532 -4.49 11.45 -16.02
CA TRP A 532 -5.93 11.69 -15.84
C TRP A 532 -6.24 13.17 -16.01
N VAL A 533 -5.52 14.02 -15.28
CA VAL A 533 -5.67 15.47 -15.30
C VAL A 533 -5.45 16.03 -16.70
N LEU A 534 -4.38 15.62 -17.40
CA LEU A 534 -4.10 16.09 -18.76
C LEU A 534 -5.15 15.61 -19.77
N SER A 535 -5.68 14.38 -19.62
CA SER A 535 -6.77 13.90 -20.48
C SER A 535 -8.09 14.67 -20.25
N LEU A 536 -8.43 14.94 -18.99
CA LEU A 536 -9.56 15.80 -18.61
C LEU A 536 -9.38 17.21 -19.16
N ASP A 537 -8.15 17.71 -19.13
CA ASP A 537 -7.81 19.03 -19.63
C ASP A 537 -8.01 19.14 -21.15
N LEU A 538 -7.52 18.15 -21.91
CA LEU A 538 -7.65 18.12 -23.36
C LEU A 538 -9.10 17.90 -23.85
N PHE A 539 -9.89 17.14 -23.11
CA PHE A 539 -11.32 16.92 -23.39
C PHE A 539 -12.26 17.91 -22.69
N ASP A 540 -11.74 18.90 -21.95
CA ASP A 540 -12.53 19.76 -21.04
C ASP A 540 -13.75 20.43 -21.72
N LYS A 541 -13.60 20.83 -22.98
CA LYS A 541 -14.66 21.43 -23.81
C LYS A 541 -15.88 20.53 -24.03
N TYR A 542 -15.71 19.20 -23.94
CA TYR A 542 -16.75 18.20 -24.18
C TYR A 542 -17.44 17.69 -22.92
N ILE A 543 -16.93 18.04 -21.74
CA ILE A 543 -17.46 17.59 -20.46
C ILE A 543 -18.58 18.54 -20.04
N ASP A 544 -19.76 17.99 -19.77
CA ASP A 544 -20.91 18.77 -19.30
C ASP A 544 -20.70 19.29 -17.86
N LYS A 545 -21.42 20.37 -17.52
CA LYS A 545 -21.24 21.09 -16.25
C LYS A 545 -21.41 20.19 -15.03
N ASP A 546 -22.41 19.31 -15.05
CA ASP A 546 -22.71 18.44 -13.91
C ASP A 546 -21.56 17.43 -13.71
N LEU A 547 -21.12 16.78 -14.79
CA LEU A 547 -19.97 15.88 -14.73
C LEU A 547 -18.68 16.60 -14.29
N LYS A 548 -18.46 17.87 -14.66
CA LYS A 548 -17.32 18.66 -14.17
C LYS A 548 -17.36 18.85 -12.66
N ILE A 549 -18.51 19.24 -12.10
CA ILE A 549 -18.68 19.49 -10.66
C ILE A 549 -18.49 18.19 -9.87
N GLU A 550 -19.12 17.10 -10.31
CA GLU A 550 -18.98 15.79 -9.65
C GLU A 550 -17.54 15.26 -9.70
N THR A 551 -16.89 15.41 -10.86
CA THR A 551 -15.48 15.03 -11.02
C THR A 551 -14.56 15.89 -10.15
N ALA A 552 -14.79 17.21 -10.07
CA ALA A 552 -14.04 18.09 -9.18
C ALA A 552 -14.18 17.68 -7.71
N TYR A 553 -15.40 17.29 -7.28
CA TYR A 553 -15.65 16.76 -5.94
C TYR A 553 -14.88 15.46 -5.65
N MET A 554 -14.98 14.49 -6.55
CA MET A 554 -14.25 13.23 -6.42
C MET A 554 -12.72 13.45 -6.37
N LEU A 555 -12.18 14.24 -7.30
CA LEU A 555 -10.73 14.51 -7.36
C LEU A 555 -10.23 15.31 -6.16
N HIS A 556 -11.05 16.21 -5.59
CA HIS A 556 -10.72 16.93 -4.36
C HIS A 556 -10.58 15.99 -3.16
N GLU A 557 -11.52 15.07 -3.00
CA GLU A 557 -11.48 14.08 -1.91
C GLU A 557 -10.29 13.12 -2.09
N ILE A 558 -10.03 12.65 -3.31
CA ILE A 558 -8.84 11.85 -3.62
C ILE A 558 -7.56 12.62 -3.26
N ALA A 559 -7.47 13.91 -3.62
CA ALA A 559 -6.32 14.74 -3.27
C ALA A 559 -6.14 14.87 -1.76
N HIS A 560 -7.24 14.96 -0.99
CA HIS A 560 -7.19 14.96 0.46
C HIS A 560 -6.63 13.64 1.04
N GLU A 561 -6.97 12.49 0.44
CA GLU A 561 -6.43 11.19 0.86
C GLU A 561 -4.95 11.03 0.51
N ILE A 562 -4.52 11.45 -0.69
CA ILE A 562 -3.09 11.48 -1.06
C ILE A 562 -2.33 12.44 -0.14
N TYR A 563 -2.93 13.58 0.22
CA TYR A 563 -2.33 14.55 1.13
C TYR A 563 -2.01 13.95 2.49
N LYS A 564 -2.86 13.06 3.05
CA LYS A 564 -2.62 12.44 4.37
C LYS A 564 -1.31 11.63 4.40
N ILE A 565 -0.94 11.01 3.28
CA ILE A 565 0.18 10.06 3.22
C ILE A 565 1.44 10.57 2.52
N THR A 566 1.32 11.63 1.73
CA THR A 566 2.49 12.26 1.11
C THR A 566 3.45 12.64 2.25
N ASN A 567 4.74 12.30 2.16
CA ASN A 567 5.74 12.51 3.23
C ASN A 567 5.49 11.75 4.54
N VAL A 568 4.81 10.60 4.49
CA VAL A 568 4.71 9.67 5.64
C VAL A 568 5.74 8.55 5.57
N TRP A 569 6.21 8.21 4.36
CA TRP A 569 7.15 7.11 4.12
C TRP A 569 8.41 7.65 3.44
N ALA A 570 9.57 7.07 3.77
CA ALA A 570 10.81 7.34 3.04
C ALA A 570 10.95 6.34 1.88
N GLY A 571 11.08 6.84 0.65
CA GLY A 571 11.39 6.03 -0.53
C GLY A 571 10.48 6.28 -1.73
N ASN A 572 10.52 5.35 -2.68
CA ASN A 572 9.93 5.47 -4.01
C ASN A 572 8.43 5.84 -4.11
N TRP A 573 7.60 5.50 -3.12
CA TRP A 573 6.16 5.81 -3.16
C TRP A 573 5.87 7.32 -2.99
N GLU A 574 6.72 8.01 -2.24
CA GLU A 574 6.51 9.41 -1.86
C GLU A 574 6.45 10.33 -3.09
N PHE A 575 7.31 10.08 -4.10
CA PHE A 575 7.34 10.88 -5.33
C PHE A 575 6.11 10.65 -6.19
N SER A 576 5.62 9.41 -6.21
CA SER A 576 4.42 9.08 -6.97
C SER A 576 3.19 9.80 -6.37
N GLU A 577 3.08 9.77 -5.04
CA GLU A 577 2.06 10.47 -4.28
C GLU A 577 2.16 11.99 -4.46
N ALA A 578 3.36 12.56 -4.35
CA ALA A 578 3.57 14.00 -4.54
C ALA A 578 3.23 14.44 -5.99
N ALA A 579 3.61 13.68 -7.00
CA ALA A 579 3.26 13.99 -8.40
C ALA A 579 1.73 13.93 -8.64
N GLY A 580 1.06 12.93 -8.09
CA GLY A 580 -0.40 12.83 -8.14
C GLY A 580 -1.09 13.99 -7.41
N LEU A 581 -0.64 14.31 -6.19
CA LEU A 581 -1.15 15.42 -5.40
C LEU A 581 -0.97 16.76 -6.12
N LEU A 582 0.21 16.97 -6.73
CA LEU A 582 0.49 18.17 -7.52
C LEU A 582 -0.49 18.28 -8.68
N ALA A 583 -0.67 17.21 -9.47
CA ALA A 583 -1.60 17.20 -10.60
C ALA A 583 -3.03 17.55 -10.19
N LEU A 584 -3.55 16.91 -9.14
CA LEU A 584 -4.89 17.19 -8.64
C LEU A 584 -5.03 18.62 -8.08
N SER A 585 -4.00 19.13 -7.39
CA SER A 585 -3.99 20.50 -6.85
C SER A 585 -3.91 21.60 -7.92
N LEU A 586 -3.39 21.27 -9.10
CA LEU A 586 -3.39 22.16 -10.26
C LEU A 586 -4.72 22.10 -11.02
N LYS A 587 -5.35 20.92 -11.07
CA LYS A 587 -6.60 20.70 -11.80
C LYS A 587 -7.84 21.15 -11.05
N VAL A 588 -7.89 21.03 -9.72
CA VAL A 588 -9.11 21.26 -8.93
C VAL A 588 -9.03 22.59 -8.17
N GLU A 589 -10.11 23.37 -8.19
CA GLU A 589 -10.33 24.45 -7.25
C GLU A 589 -11.06 23.95 -6.01
N GLY A 590 -10.70 24.47 -4.83
CA GLY A 590 -11.41 24.08 -3.61
C GLY A 590 -10.68 24.44 -2.31
N PRO A 591 -11.25 24.02 -1.17
CA PRO A 591 -10.62 24.13 0.14
C PRO A 591 -9.27 23.39 0.17
N HIS A 592 -8.29 23.90 0.91
CA HIS A 592 -6.96 23.27 1.12
C HIS A 592 -6.09 23.03 -0.13
N ILE A 593 -6.53 23.38 -1.35
CA ILE A 593 -5.76 23.11 -2.57
C ILE A 593 -4.36 23.75 -2.54
N ASP A 594 -4.23 24.95 -2.00
CA ASP A 594 -2.92 25.61 -1.89
C ASP A 594 -1.99 24.87 -0.90
N LEU A 595 -2.55 24.31 0.18
CA LEU A 595 -1.80 23.45 1.11
C LEU A 595 -1.34 22.14 0.43
N PHE A 596 -2.21 21.53 -0.39
CA PHE A 596 -1.86 20.32 -1.14
C PHE A 596 -0.72 20.58 -2.12
N ARG A 597 -0.80 21.71 -2.85
CA ARG A 597 0.22 22.12 -3.81
C ARG A 597 1.57 22.37 -3.12
N GLU A 598 1.60 23.13 -2.04
CA GLU A 598 2.83 23.42 -1.30
C GLU A 598 3.47 22.14 -0.75
N LYS A 599 2.68 21.21 -0.21
CA LYS A 599 3.19 19.92 0.27
C LYS A 599 3.82 19.11 -0.85
N ALA A 600 3.13 18.98 -1.98
CA ALA A 600 3.61 18.24 -3.14
C ALA A 600 4.91 18.84 -3.72
N LEU A 601 4.95 20.17 -3.87
CA LEU A 601 6.14 20.88 -4.34
C LEU A 601 7.32 20.69 -3.39
N THR A 602 7.09 20.81 -2.07
CA THR A 602 8.14 20.64 -1.06
C THR A 602 8.80 19.27 -1.18
N VAL A 603 8.02 18.19 -1.30
CA VAL A 603 8.55 16.83 -1.49
C VAL A 603 9.35 16.73 -2.78
N LEU A 604 8.80 17.21 -3.90
CA LEU A 604 9.46 17.16 -5.21
C LEU A 604 10.67 18.11 -5.34
N THR A 605 10.95 18.92 -4.32
CA THR A 605 12.13 19.80 -4.23
C THR A 605 12.91 19.64 -2.91
N THR A 606 12.80 18.49 -2.23
CA THR A 606 13.62 18.14 -1.04
C THR A 606 14.21 16.74 -1.23
N LEU A 607 14.94 16.57 -2.35
CA LEU A 607 15.36 15.25 -2.84
C LEU A 607 16.76 14.84 -2.34
N GLU A 608 17.39 15.60 -1.45
CA GLU A 608 18.73 15.31 -0.89
C GLU A 608 18.76 14.08 0.02
N TYR A 609 17.61 13.64 0.53
CA TYR A 609 17.48 12.44 1.34
C TYR A 609 17.29 11.17 0.50
N THR A 610 17.03 11.33 -0.81
CA THR A 610 16.69 10.24 -1.72
C THR A 610 17.75 10.05 -2.80
N PHE A 611 18.41 11.11 -3.22
CA PHE A 611 19.47 11.02 -4.22
C PHE A 611 20.83 11.38 -3.64
N LEU A 612 21.80 10.53 -3.95
CA LEU A 612 23.20 10.72 -3.63
C LEU A 612 23.82 11.77 -4.57
N ARG A 613 24.98 12.32 -4.22
CA ARG A 613 25.56 13.42 -5.00
C ARG A 613 26.10 12.99 -6.36
N ASP A 614 26.26 11.70 -6.61
CA ASP A 614 26.59 11.18 -7.94
C ASP A 614 25.35 10.91 -8.82
N GLY A 615 24.15 11.16 -8.29
CA GLY A 615 22.87 11.00 -8.98
C GLY A 615 22.18 9.66 -8.73
N GLY A 616 22.77 8.72 -7.98
CA GLY A 616 22.11 7.46 -7.64
C GLY A 616 20.99 7.63 -6.62
N SER A 617 19.93 6.83 -6.70
CA SER A 617 18.93 6.75 -5.62
C SER A 617 19.55 6.04 -4.42
N VAL A 618 19.17 6.42 -3.19
CA VAL A 618 19.62 5.79 -1.93
C VAL A 618 19.23 4.31 -1.83
N GLU A 619 18.24 3.89 -2.62
CA GLU A 619 17.82 2.48 -2.73
C GLU A 619 18.78 1.65 -3.61
N LEU A 620 19.63 2.30 -4.41
CA LEU A 620 20.70 1.74 -5.27
C LEU A 620 20.28 0.68 -6.32
N ALA A 621 19.02 0.27 -6.32
CA ALA A 621 18.40 -0.61 -7.29
C ALA A 621 18.02 0.18 -8.56
N ALA A 622 18.55 -0.20 -9.73
CA ALA A 622 18.39 0.56 -10.97
C ALA A 622 16.93 0.65 -11.45
N GLY A 623 16.11 -0.38 -11.17
CA GLY A 623 14.68 -0.38 -11.48
C GLY A 623 13.92 0.64 -10.63
N TYR A 624 14.21 0.71 -9.33
CA TYR A 624 13.61 1.69 -8.42
C TYR A 624 14.10 3.11 -8.69
N HIS A 625 15.39 3.27 -9.00
CA HIS A 625 15.92 4.56 -9.47
C HIS A 625 15.16 5.07 -10.71
N HIS A 626 14.86 4.20 -11.68
CA HIS A 626 14.07 4.59 -12.85
C HIS A 626 12.63 4.98 -12.47
N TYR A 627 12.00 4.22 -11.58
CA TYR A 627 10.65 4.51 -11.09
C TYR A 627 10.55 5.83 -10.32
N ASP A 628 11.52 6.12 -9.45
CA ASP A 628 11.64 7.39 -8.72
C ASP A 628 11.70 8.55 -9.71
N LEU A 629 12.58 8.42 -10.69
CA LEU A 629 12.84 9.45 -11.68
C LEU A 629 11.64 9.68 -12.59
N GLU A 630 10.93 8.61 -12.99
CA GLU A 630 9.68 8.72 -13.73
C GLU A 630 8.62 9.46 -12.91
N SER A 631 8.45 9.14 -11.63
CA SER A 631 7.48 9.83 -10.77
C SER A 631 7.81 11.31 -10.57
N ILE A 632 9.08 11.65 -10.35
CA ILE A 632 9.54 13.04 -10.23
C ILE A 632 9.32 13.80 -11.55
N ILE A 633 9.65 13.19 -12.69
CA ILE A 633 9.45 13.79 -14.02
C ILE A 633 7.96 13.97 -14.32
N ASN A 634 7.08 13.04 -13.92
CA ASN A 634 5.64 13.22 -14.07
C ASN A 634 5.15 14.47 -13.31
N GLY A 635 5.66 14.71 -12.10
CA GLY A 635 5.43 15.94 -11.33
C GLY A 635 6.01 17.19 -12.01
N ALA A 636 7.23 17.08 -12.57
CA ALA A 636 7.88 18.16 -13.30
C ALA A 636 7.11 18.55 -14.59
N GLU A 637 6.59 17.56 -15.31
CA GLU A 637 5.81 17.77 -16.53
C GLU A 637 4.51 18.52 -16.27
N ILE A 638 3.72 18.09 -15.28
CA ILE A 638 2.45 18.76 -15.00
C ILE A 638 2.67 20.19 -14.52
N LEU A 639 3.75 20.44 -13.77
CA LEU A 639 4.13 21.78 -13.36
C LEU A 639 4.59 22.62 -14.56
N TYR A 640 5.38 22.04 -15.45
CA TYR A 640 5.84 22.69 -16.68
C TYR A 640 4.67 23.15 -17.54
N TYR A 641 3.67 22.29 -17.75
CA TYR A 641 2.46 22.64 -18.48
C TYR A 641 1.61 23.72 -17.79
N SER A 642 1.74 23.88 -16.47
CA SER A 642 1.13 25.00 -15.73
C SER A 642 1.95 26.30 -15.79
N GLY A 643 3.13 26.28 -16.42
CA GLY A 643 4.00 27.45 -16.62
C GLY A 643 5.16 27.58 -15.64
N ASP A 644 5.51 26.54 -14.89
CA ASP A 644 6.62 26.55 -13.92
C ASP A 644 7.53 25.31 -14.09
N ASP A 645 8.83 25.52 -14.21
CA ASP A 645 9.83 24.49 -14.48
C ASP A 645 10.79 24.25 -13.29
N ARG A 646 10.46 24.73 -12.08
CA ARG A 646 11.39 24.70 -10.93
C ARG A 646 11.85 23.30 -10.54
N ILE A 647 11.03 22.26 -10.75
CA ILE A 647 11.42 20.87 -10.46
C ILE A 647 12.52 20.42 -11.43
N TYR A 648 12.41 20.76 -12.72
CA TYR A 648 13.51 20.56 -13.67
C TYR A 648 14.75 21.36 -13.30
N ARG A 649 14.61 22.54 -12.69
CA ARG A 649 15.76 23.35 -12.26
C ARG A 649 16.30 22.97 -10.88
N TYR A 650 15.69 22.03 -10.17
CA TYR A 650 16.08 21.65 -8.81
C TYR A 650 17.50 21.07 -8.79
N LYS A 651 18.29 21.49 -7.80
CA LYS A 651 19.67 21.05 -7.59
C LYS A 651 19.82 20.65 -6.13
N LEU A 652 20.64 19.63 -5.89
CA LEU A 652 21.06 19.31 -4.53
C LEU A 652 21.87 20.47 -3.93
N TYR A 653 21.90 20.54 -2.60
CA TYR A 653 22.68 21.55 -1.90
C TYR A 653 24.17 21.51 -2.32
N ASN A 654 24.74 22.68 -2.66
CA ASN A 654 26.09 22.86 -3.20
C ASN A 654 26.37 22.20 -4.56
N ASP A 655 25.34 21.77 -5.28
CA ASP A 655 25.47 21.17 -6.60
C ASP A 655 25.32 22.21 -7.71
N THR A 656 25.92 21.93 -8.87
CA THR A 656 25.92 22.88 -10.00
C THR A 656 24.98 22.47 -11.12
N GLU A 657 24.60 21.19 -11.18
CA GLU A 657 23.75 20.62 -12.21
C GLU A 657 22.37 20.23 -11.67
N PRO A 658 21.32 20.25 -12.52
CA PRO A 658 20.00 19.74 -12.14
C PRO A 658 20.02 18.27 -11.72
N LEU A 659 19.28 17.92 -10.66
CA LEU A 659 19.26 16.56 -10.13
C LEU A 659 18.74 15.54 -11.14
N ILE A 660 17.64 15.83 -11.84
CA ILE A 660 17.05 14.92 -12.84
C ILE A 660 18.09 14.54 -13.90
N ARG A 661 18.90 15.52 -14.34
CA ARG A 661 19.98 15.28 -15.31
C ARG A 661 21.04 14.34 -14.73
N LYS A 662 21.49 14.57 -13.50
CA LYS A 662 22.49 13.72 -12.83
C LYS A 662 21.99 12.29 -12.66
N ALA A 663 20.73 12.12 -12.27
CA ALA A 663 20.10 10.82 -12.12
C ALA A 663 20.04 10.06 -13.46
N LEU A 664 19.63 10.70 -14.55
CA LEU A 664 19.69 10.11 -15.89
C LEU A 664 21.11 9.69 -16.29
N ILE A 665 22.10 10.54 -16.03
CA ILE A 665 23.50 10.24 -16.34
C ILE A 665 24.03 9.08 -15.48
N TRP A 666 23.63 8.99 -14.21
CA TRP A 666 23.95 7.87 -13.33
C TRP A 666 23.45 6.54 -13.92
N LEU A 667 22.18 6.49 -14.34
CA LEU A 667 21.59 5.28 -14.92
C LEU A 667 22.30 4.86 -16.21
N TRP A 668 22.64 5.82 -17.07
CA TRP A 668 23.43 5.54 -18.27
C TRP A 668 24.85 5.07 -17.95
N ASN A 669 25.47 5.58 -16.89
CA ASN A 669 26.81 5.20 -16.46
C ASN A 669 26.90 3.80 -15.83
N ILE A 670 25.79 3.23 -15.34
CA ILE A 670 25.76 1.84 -14.87
C ILE A 670 25.24 0.87 -15.94
N ALA A 671 24.73 1.36 -17.06
CA ALA A 671 24.27 0.51 -18.15
C ALA A 671 25.43 -0.06 -18.97
N THR A 672 25.23 -1.26 -19.51
CA THR A 672 26.17 -1.89 -20.44
C THR A 672 26.29 -1.09 -21.75
N PRO A 673 27.31 -1.35 -22.59
CA PRO A 673 27.37 -0.84 -23.97
C PRO A 673 26.19 -1.28 -24.85
N TYR A 674 25.47 -2.34 -24.44
CA TYR A 674 24.25 -2.82 -25.08
C TYR A 674 22.98 -2.27 -24.42
N ASN A 675 23.10 -1.18 -23.66
CA ASN A 675 21.99 -0.42 -23.05
C ASN A 675 21.14 -1.21 -22.04
N THR A 676 21.68 -2.28 -21.45
CA THR A 676 21.02 -3.02 -20.37
C THR A 676 21.49 -2.54 -19.00
N ALA A 677 20.58 -2.39 -18.05
CA ALA A 677 20.91 -2.17 -16.65
C ALA A 677 21.23 -3.52 -15.96
N PRO A 678 22.21 -3.56 -15.05
CA PRO A 678 22.58 -4.77 -14.31
C PRO A 678 21.52 -5.14 -13.27
N ALA A 679 21.46 -6.41 -12.89
CA ALA A 679 20.44 -6.96 -11.97
C ALA A 679 20.90 -6.95 -10.51
N LEU A 680 21.48 -5.83 -10.06
CA LEU A 680 21.90 -5.68 -8.67
C LEU A 680 20.71 -5.30 -7.78
N GLU A 681 20.73 -5.72 -6.51
CA GLU A 681 19.71 -5.39 -5.51
C GLU A 681 18.30 -5.86 -5.94
N ASP A 682 17.23 -5.15 -5.56
CA ASP A 682 15.86 -5.43 -6.01
C ASP A 682 15.58 -5.04 -7.49
N THR A 683 16.51 -5.34 -8.40
CA THR A 683 16.37 -5.10 -9.85
C THR A 683 16.65 -6.37 -10.66
N ASN A 684 15.89 -6.58 -11.72
CA ASN A 684 16.21 -7.56 -12.76
C ASN A 684 16.82 -6.86 -13.98
N GLU A 685 17.52 -7.58 -14.84
CA GLU A 685 18.08 -7.04 -16.08
C GLU A 685 16.98 -6.44 -16.98
N PHE A 686 17.15 -5.20 -17.44
CA PHE A 686 16.23 -4.54 -18.38
C PHE A 686 16.96 -3.60 -19.33
N TYR A 687 16.40 -3.40 -20.53
CA TYR A 687 16.86 -2.34 -21.44
C TYR A 687 16.40 -0.97 -20.94
N VAL A 688 17.35 -0.06 -20.73
CA VAL A 688 17.05 1.29 -20.22
C VAL A 688 16.13 2.02 -21.21
N PRO A 689 14.93 2.50 -20.79
CA PRO A 689 14.01 3.18 -21.68
C PRO A 689 14.55 4.54 -22.17
N PRO A 690 14.35 4.90 -23.45
CA PRO A 690 14.79 6.19 -23.98
C PRO A 690 13.93 7.37 -23.49
N ASP A 691 12.71 7.10 -23.05
CA ASP A 691 11.63 8.08 -22.84
C ASP A 691 12.04 9.28 -21.98
N LEU A 692 12.55 9.03 -20.76
CA LEU A 692 12.91 10.10 -19.83
C LEU A 692 14.08 10.97 -20.36
N TYR A 693 14.95 10.41 -21.19
CA TYR A 693 16.05 11.13 -21.84
C TYR A 693 15.54 12.00 -22.98
N VAL A 694 14.62 11.47 -23.81
CA VAL A 694 13.95 12.24 -24.86
C VAL A 694 13.20 13.41 -24.25
N LEU A 695 12.38 13.14 -23.23
CA LEU A 695 11.59 14.17 -22.56
C LEU A 695 12.47 15.24 -21.92
N SER A 696 13.51 14.83 -21.19
CA SER A 696 14.45 15.78 -20.57
C SER A 696 15.26 16.57 -21.62
N TYR A 697 15.59 15.98 -22.78
CA TYR A 697 16.15 16.72 -23.90
C TYR A 697 15.19 17.81 -24.39
N LEU A 698 13.88 17.53 -24.50
CA LEU A 698 12.92 18.55 -24.91
C LEU A 698 12.90 19.75 -23.95
N ARG A 699 13.09 19.49 -22.65
CA ARG A 699 13.06 20.51 -21.58
C ARG A 699 14.36 21.28 -21.43
N TYR A 700 15.50 20.59 -21.38
CA TYR A 700 16.81 21.23 -21.17
C TYR A 700 17.50 21.65 -22.48
N LYS A 701 17.11 21.08 -23.61
CA LYS A 701 17.85 21.13 -24.89
C LYS A 701 19.32 20.69 -24.74
N ASP A 702 19.58 19.73 -23.84
CA ASP A 702 20.91 19.16 -23.61
C ASP A 702 21.25 18.10 -24.68
N PRO A 703 22.25 18.33 -25.56
CA PRO A 703 22.60 17.41 -26.63
C PRO A 703 23.13 16.05 -26.13
N LEU A 704 23.67 15.96 -24.91
CA LEU A 704 24.08 14.69 -24.33
C LEU A 704 22.85 13.80 -24.04
N LEU A 705 21.80 14.37 -23.43
CA LEU A 705 20.57 13.62 -23.16
C LEU A 705 19.88 13.17 -24.46
N GLY A 706 19.88 14.03 -25.48
CA GLY A 706 19.38 13.67 -26.81
C GLY A 706 20.18 12.54 -27.46
N TYR A 707 21.52 12.59 -27.37
CA TYR A 707 22.39 11.50 -27.83
C TYR A 707 22.10 10.19 -27.10
N ILE A 708 22.00 10.21 -25.77
CA ILE A 708 21.72 9.01 -24.97
C ILE A 708 20.35 8.44 -25.36
N GLY A 709 19.31 9.28 -25.41
CA GLY A 709 17.98 8.86 -25.85
C GLY A 709 18.00 8.20 -27.24
N ARG A 710 18.80 8.73 -28.18
CA ARG A 710 18.98 8.13 -29.51
C ARG A 710 19.69 6.78 -29.46
N ARG A 711 20.71 6.61 -28.61
CA ARG A 711 21.42 5.33 -28.44
C ARG A 711 20.52 4.26 -27.82
N LEU A 712 19.75 4.63 -26.78
CA LEU A 712 18.81 3.73 -26.13
C LEU A 712 17.68 3.28 -27.08
N TRP A 713 17.28 4.16 -28.01
CA TRP A 713 16.31 3.83 -29.06
C TRP A 713 16.75 2.68 -29.97
N GLU A 714 18.05 2.46 -30.17
CA GLU A 714 18.55 1.37 -31.04
C GLU A 714 18.19 -0.01 -30.49
N THR A 715 18.13 -0.16 -29.17
CA THR A 715 17.75 -1.40 -28.47
C THR A 715 16.27 -1.43 -28.09
N ARG A 716 15.65 -0.26 -27.86
CA ARG A 716 14.23 -0.12 -27.51
C ARG A 716 13.58 0.94 -28.43
N PRO A 717 13.26 0.62 -29.69
CA PRO A 717 12.89 1.60 -30.72
C PRO A 717 11.43 2.07 -30.65
N TYR A 718 10.97 2.44 -29.46
CA TYR A 718 9.58 2.79 -29.19
C TYR A 718 9.44 3.61 -27.90
N ILE A 719 8.31 4.30 -27.78
CA ILE A 719 7.93 5.09 -26.60
C ILE A 719 6.92 4.28 -25.78
N GLU A 720 7.10 4.25 -24.47
CA GLU A 720 6.19 3.60 -23.51
C GLU A 720 5.57 4.59 -22.52
N ASN A 721 6.27 5.69 -22.24
CA ASN A 721 5.80 6.72 -21.34
C ASN A 721 4.85 7.67 -22.11
N PRO A 722 3.58 7.78 -21.68
CA PRO A 722 2.58 8.60 -22.36
C PRO A 722 2.92 10.10 -22.36
N LEU A 723 3.63 10.60 -21.34
CA LEU A 723 4.00 12.02 -21.27
C LEU A 723 5.09 12.37 -22.28
N THR A 724 6.01 11.44 -22.54
CA THR A 724 6.99 11.60 -23.62
C THR A 724 6.30 11.69 -24.97
N LEU A 725 5.34 10.79 -25.24
CA LEU A 725 4.55 10.84 -26.47
C LEU A 725 3.73 12.14 -26.57
N LEU A 726 3.08 12.54 -25.49
CA LEU A 726 2.30 13.78 -25.44
C LEU A 726 3.17 15.01 -25.69
N ALA A 727 4.36 15.08 -25.09
CA ALA A 727 5.29 16.20 -25.29
C ALA A 727 5.72 16.33 -26.76
N LEU A 728 6.08 15.22 -27.42
CA LEU A 728 6.42 15.21 -28.85
C LEU A 728 5.25 15.66 -29.73
N ILE A 729 4.01 15.28 -29.36
CA ILE A 729 2.80 15.70 -30.07
C ILE A 729 2.54 17.20 -29.89
N LEU A 730 2.62 17.70 -28.66
CA LEU A 730 2.32 19.10 -28.35
C LEU A 730 3.38 20.06 -28.92
N GLU A 731 4.64 19.64 -28.98
CA GLU A 731 5.73 20.42 -29.58
C GLU A 731 5.89 20.20 -31.09
N ASP A 732 5.17 19.24 -31.68
CA ASP A 732 5.28 18.81 -33.08
C ASP A 732 6.73 18.46 -33.50
N ILE A 733 7.42 17.70 -32.64
CA ILE A 733 8.84 17.32 -32.83
C ILE A 733 8.96 15.85 -33.25
N ASP A 734 9.71 15.61 -34.32
CA ASP A 734 10.19 14.28 -34.70
C ASP A 734 11.60 14.03 -34.15
N PHE A 735 11.66 13.44 -32.96
CA PHE A 735 12.93 13.16 -32.28
C PHE A 735 13.91 12.34 -33.13
N LEU A 736 13.43 11.55 -34.09
CA LEU A 736 14.32 10.70 -34.89
C LEU A 736 15.04 11.46 -36.02
N GLU A 737 14.61 12.68 -36.32
CA GLU A 737 15.29 13.57 -37.27
C GLU A 737 16.39 14.40 -36.61
N GLU A 738 16.35 14.55 -35.29
CA GLU A 738 17.40 15.19 -34.52
C GLU A 738 18.76 14.49 -34.73
N ARG A 739 19.82 15.29 -34.66
CA ARG A 739 21.21 14.85 -34.86
C ARG A 739 22.05 15.33 -33.69
N PHE A 740 22.81 14.40 -33.14
CA PHE A 740 23.65 14.64 -31.97
C PHE A 740 25.10 14.23 -32.28
N SER A 741 26.05 14.95 -31.69
CA SER A 741 27.45 14.53 -31.68
C SER A 741 27.61 13.21 -30.93
N GLU A 742 28.63 12.43 -31.29
CA GLU A 742 28.94 11.17 -30.59
C GLU A 742 29.56 11.48 -29.22
N TYR A 743 29.02 10.85 -28.16
CA TYR A 743 29.59 10.90 -26.81
C TYR A 743 30.05 9.51 -26.38
N LYS A 744 31.19 9.44 -25.69
CA LYS A 744 31.78 8.20 -25.18
C LYS A 744 31.93 8.28 -23.68
N ARG A 745 31.51 7.23 -22.96
CA ARG A 745 31.75 7.11 -21.52
C ARG A 745 33.22 6.75 -21.29
N SER A 746 33.74 7.14 -20.13
CA SER A 746 35.06 6.71 -19.68
C SER A 746 35.11 5.19 -19.53
N ARG A 747 36.27 4.58 -19.82
CA ARG A 747 36.49 3.13 -19.64
C ARG A 747 36.29 2.72 -18.19
N ILE A 748 36.81 3.52 -17.24
CA ILE A 748 36.52 3.38 -15.81
C ILE A 748 35.57 4.49 -15.40
N THR A 749 34.48 4.14 -14.71
CA THR A 749 33.56 5.09 -14.07
C THR A 749 33.42 4.75 -12.60
N ILE A 750 33.62 5.77 -11.75
CA ILE A 750 33.50 5.67 -10.30
C ILE A 750 32.30 6.53 -9.88
N LEU A 751 31.29 5.89 -9.30
CA LEU A 751 30.14 6.54 -8.69
C LEU A 751 30.27 6.28 -7.19
N ASP A 752 31.05 7.12 -6.50
CA ASP A 752 31.59 6.77 -5.18
C ASP A 752 30.56 6.85 -4.05
N ASP A 753 29.60 7.78 -4.15
CA ASP A 753 28.54 7.91 -3.14
C ASP A 753 27.60 6.70 -3.22
N SER A 754 27.24 6.29 -4.43
CA SER A 754 26.50 5.06 -4.74
C SER A 754 27.34 3.79 -4.60
N GLY A 755 28.66 3.93 -4.51
CA GLY A 755 29.68 2.88 -4.56
C GLY A 755 29.53 1.89 -5.71
N ARG A 756 29.48 2.40 -6.94
CA ARG A 756 29.54 1.57 -8.16
C ARG A 756 30.89 1.77 -8.84
N PHE A 757 31.60 0.67 -9.07
CA PHE A 757 32.79 0.64 -9.92
C PHE A 757 32.41 0.00 -11.24
N VAL A 758 32.55 0.73 -12.34
CA VAL A 758 32.22 0.24 -13.68
C VAL A 758 33.45 0.28 -14.57
N TYR A 759 33.74 -0.86 -15.21
CA TYR A 759 34.70 -0.94 -16.30
C TYR A 759 33.99 -1.37 -17.59
N ARG A 760 34.21 -0.61 -18.66
CA ARG A 760 33.78 -0.92 -20.02
C ARG A 760 34.98 -0.83 -20.96
N GLU A 761 35.16 -1.84 -21.78
CA GLU A 761 36.27 -1.87 -22.73
C GLU A 761 36.08 -0.85 -23.86
N SER A 762 34.85 -0.69 -24.36
CA SER A 762 34.48 0.33 -25.35
C SER A 762 32.96 0.59 -25.33
N GLU A 763 32.48 1.43 -26.26
CA GLU A 763 31.04 1.62 -26.51
C GLU A 763 30.46 0.57 -27.49
N ASP A 764 31.27 -0.38 -27.96
CA ASP A 764 30.78 -1.51 -28.76
C ASP A 764 29.89 -2.43 -27.89
N PRO A 765 28.64 -2.71 -28.30
CA PRO A 765 27.74 -3.65 -27.63
C PRO A 765 28.33 -5.03 -27.32
N ASP A 766 29.30 -5.49 -28.12
CA ASP A 766 29.92 -6.81 -27.96
C ASP A 766 31.15 -6.80 -27.03
N SER A 767 31.57 -5.63 -26.55
CA SER A 767 32.77 -5.46 -25.72
C SER A 767 32.59 -5.92 -24.27
N PHE A 768 33.72 -6.12 -23.57
CA PHE A 768 33.72 -6.54 -22.17
C PHE A 768 33.20 -5.43 -21.24
N TYR A 769 32.34 -5.82 -20.31
CA TYR A 769 31.78 -4.93 -19.28
C TYR A 769 31.77 -5.62 -17.91
N LEU A 770 32.14 -4.88 -16.87
CA LEU A 770 32.10 -5.30 -15.48
C LEU A 770 31.55 -4.18 -14.61
N ILE A 771 30.66 -4.52 -13.70
CA ILE A 771 30.22 -3.64 -12.61
C ILE A 771 30.41 -4.35 -11.27
N LEU A 772 30.86 -3.61 -10.26
CA LEU A 772 31.03 -4.07 -8.88
C LEU A 772 30.34 -3.13 -7.90
N ASP A 773 29.65 -3.71 -6.92
CA ASP A 773 29.05 -2.99 -5.80
C ASP A 773 30.00 -2.91 -4.58
N TYR A 774 30.35 -1.69 -4.17
CA TYR A 774 30.98 -1.39 -2.89
C TYR A 774 30.24 -0.29 -2.10
N GLY A 775 29.01 0.04 -2.52
CA GLY A 775 28.19 1.12 -2.00
C GLY A 775 27.59 0.86 -0.63
N PRO A 776 26.76 1.80 -0.15
CA PRO A 776 25.94 1.57 1.04
C PRO A 776 24.94 0.41 0.80
N HIS A 777 24.24 -0.03 1.85
CA HIS A 777 23.37 -1.20 1.75
C HIS A 777 22.27 -1.06 0.69
N GLY A 778 21.67 0.13 0.51
CA GLY A 778 20.54 0.32 -0.42
C GLY A 778 19.16 0.38 0.27
N ALA A 779 19.11 0.80 1.54
CA ALA A 779 17.88 0.84 2.34
C ALA A 779 17.10 -0.49 2.30
N TRP A 780 15.77 -0.47 2.17
CA TRP A 780 14.93 -1.67 2.17
C TRP A 780 15.21 -2.61 0.98
N HIS A 781 15.58 -2.03 -0.16
CA HIS A 781 15.84 -2.72 -1.42
C HIS A 781 17.27 -3.26 -1.55
N GLY A 782 18.11 -2.94 -0.58
CA GLY A 782 19.47 -3.37 -0.45
C GLY A 782 19.64 -4.84 -0.10
N HIS A 783 20.64 -5.47 -0.72
CA HIS A 783 21.01 -6.85 -0.48
C HIS A 783 22.29 -6.92 0.38
N PRO A 784 22.47 -8.00 1.16
CA PRO A 784 23.70 -8.28 1.89
C PRO A 784 24.76 -8.88 0.95
N ASP A 785 25.17 -8.12 -0.06
CA ASP A 785 25.87 -8.60 -1.25
C ASP A 785 27.25 -7.92 -1.48
N LYS A 786 27.81 -7.30 -0.46
CA LYS A 786 28.88 -6.31 -0.66
C LYS A 786 30.11 -6.92 -1.32
N LEU A 787 30.67 -6.14 -2.26
CA LEU A 787 31.72 -6.51 -3.20
C LEU A 787 31.29 -7.52 -4.28
N SER A 788 30.00 -7.85 -4.43
CA SER A 788 29.45 -8.58 -5.58
C SER A 788 29.71 -7.83 -6.89
N PHE A 789 29.73 -8.58 -8.00
CA PHE A 789 30.00 -8.06 -9.33
C PHE A 789 29.24 -8.84 -10.41
N GLU A 790 28.98 -8.18 -11.54
CA GLU A 790 28.46 -8.81 -12.76
C GLU A 790 29.44 -8.63 -13.92
N VAL A 791 29.41 -9.56 -14.88
CA VAL A 791 30.24 -9.52 -16.10
C VAL A 791 29.40 -9.80 -17.33
N TYR A 792 29.57 -8.95 -18.33
CA TYR A 792 28.93 -9.07 -19.64
C TYR A 792 29.98 -9.10 -20.74
N TYR A 793 29.75 -9.91 -21.77
CA TYR A 793 30.58 -9.96 -22.98
C TYR A 793 29.79 -10.52 -24.17
N ARG A 794 29.98 -9.95 -25.37
CA ARG A 794 29.21 -10.31 -26.58
C ARG A 794 27.68 -10.21 -26.38
N ARG A 795 27.23 -9.18 -25.65
CA ARG A 795 25.83 -8.91 -25.27
C ARG A 795 25.19 -9.98 -24.37
N GLU A 796 25.98 -10.83 -23.73
CA GLU A 796 25.48 -11.85 -22.80
C GLU A 796 25.95 -11.54 -21.36
N PRO A 797 25.05 -11.57 -20.37
CA PRO A 797 25.44 -11.65 -18.97
C PRO A 797 25.99 -13.04 -18.67
N LEU A 798 27.29 -13.11 -18.34
CA LEU A 798 27.99 -14.38 -18.09
C LEU A 798 28.04 -14.70 -16.59
N ILE A 799 28.50 -13.74 -15.80
CA ILE A 799 28.52 -13.81 -14.33
C ILE A 799 27.45 -12.84 -13.84
N VAL A 800 26.50 -13.37 -13.08
CA VAL A 800 25.22 -12.69 -12.84
C VAL A 800 24.92 -12.60 -11.37
N ASP A 801 24.20 -11.56 -10.97
CA ASP A 801 23.60 -11.46 -9.65
C ASP A 801 22.23 -12.17 -9.63
N ALA A 802 21.73 -12.47 -8.43
CA ALA A 802 20.45 -13.13 -8.24
C ALA A 802 19.25 -12.23 -8.58
N GLY A 803 19.41 -10.90 -8.55
CA GLY A 803 18.34 -9.94 -8.83
C GLY A 803 17.14 -10.11 -7.90
N SER A 804 15.92 -9.94 -8.39
CA SER A 804 14.70 -10.02 -7.56
C SER A 804 13.63 -10.95 -8.12
N GLY A 805 13.21 -11.94 -7.31
CA GLY A 805 12.03 -12.75 -7.60
C GLY A 805 10.69 -12.06 -7.36
N GLY A 806 10.69 -10.82 -6.87
CA GLY A 806 9.50 -10.07 -6.46
C GLY A 806 8.99 -10.45 -5.07
N TYR A 807 8.52 -9.46 -4.30
CA TYR A 807 8.22 -9.61 -2.86
C TYR A 807 7.17 -10.67 -2.50
N TYR A 808 6.28 -10.98 -3.43
CA TYR A 808 5.20 -11.96 -3.23
C TYR A 808 5.60 -13.36 -3.66
N ASN A 809 6.81 -13.54 -4.19
CA ASN A 809 7.39 -14.84 -4.48
C ASN A 809 8.33 -15.26 -3.32
N PRO A 810 8.11 -16.43 -2.70
CA PRO A 810 8.99 -16.93 -1.63
C PRO A 810 10.47 -16.99 -2.01
N ILE A 811 10.79 -17.15 -3.30
CA ILE A 811 12.18 -17.23 -3.78
C ILE A 811 12.96 -15.95 -3.50
N HIS A 812 12.28 -14.79 -3.48
CA HIS A 812 12.91 -13.50 -3.20
C HIS A 812 13.55 -13.49 -1.80
N TRP A 813 12.81 -13.96 -0.80
CA TRP A 813 13.24 -14.00 0.59
C TRP A 813 14.15 -15.18 0.92
N ARG A 814 13.90 -16.33 0.28
CA ARG A 814 14.60 -17.60 0.58
C ARG A 814 15.90 -17.78 -0.20
N TRP A 815 16.07 -17.06 -1.31
CA TRP A 815 17.24 -17.18 -2.18
C TRP A 815 17.80 -15.82 -2.60
N ASN A 816 17.02 -14.98 -3.30
CA ASN A 816 17.59 -13.82 -4.00
C ASN A 816 18.30 -12.84 -3.06
N ARG A 817 17.78 -12.61 -1.84
CA ARG A 817 18.39 -11.73 -0.83
C ARG A 817 19.53 -12.37 -0.01
N LYS A 818 19.89 -13.63 -0.27
CA LYS A 818 20.90 -14.33 0.53
C LYS A 818 22.30 -14.04 0.04
N THR A 819 23.26 -13.80 0.93
CA THR A 819 24.66 -13.52 0.54
C THR A 819 25.25 -14.62 -0.36
N ILE A 820 24.87 -15.87 -0.13
CA ILE A 820 25.29 -17.01 -0.96
C ILE A 820 24.81 -16.93 -2.42
N ALA A 821 23.75 -16.16 -2.69
CA ALA A 821 23.20 -15.92 -4.02
C ALA A 821 23.95 -14.81 -4.81
N HIS A 822 25.00 -14.21 -4.21
CA HIS A 822 25.79 -13.15 -4.84
C HIS A 822 27.25 -13.56 -5.07
N ASN A 823 27.96 -12.82 -5.94
CA ASN A 823 29.33 -13.12 -6.36
C ASN A 823 30.38 -12.62 -5.34
N THR A 824 30.26 -13.05 -4.08
CA THR A 824 31.07 -12.57 -2.94
C THR A 824 31.47 -13.70 -1.98
N ILE A 825 32.17 -13.35 -0.87
CA ILE A 825 32.51 -14.26 0.22
C ILE A 825 31.39 -14.29 1.27
N SER A 826 31.01 -15.46 1.78
CA SER A 826 30.14 -15.61 2.97
C SER A 826 30.80 -16.46 4.06
N ARG A 827 30.38 -16.33 5.32
CA ARG A 827 30.69 -17.26 6.42
C ARG A 827 29.57 -18.31 6.47
N GLY A 828 29.83 -19.49 5.91
CA GLY A 828 28.79 -20.50 5.68
C GLY A 828 27.64 -19.94 4.83
N GLU A 829 26.42 -20.00 5.37
CA GLU A 829 25.19 -19.46 4.77
C GLU A 829 24.70 -18.20 5.49
N GLU A 830 25.56 -17.58 6.32
CA GLU A 830 25.23 -16.34 7.03
C GLU A 830 25.25 -15.15 6.06
N ASP A 831 24.21 -14.32 6.16
CA ASP A 831 24.10 -13.08 5.41
C ASP A 831 25.07 -12.01 5.98
N HIS A 832 25.67 -11.19 5.12
CA HIS A 832 26.47 -10.03 5.54
C HIS A 832 25.65 -9.11 6.46
N VAL A 833 26.33 -8.37 7.33
CA VAL A 833 25.72 -7.23 8.03
C VAL A 833 25.49 -6.07 7.04
N GLU A 834 24.50 -5.22 7.30
CA GLU A 834 24.31 -3.97 6.56
C GLU A 834 25.58 -3.11 6.67
N THR A 835 26.24 -2.84 5.55
CA THR A 835 27.57 -2.21 5.54
C THR A 835 27.81 -1.42 4.25
N ARG A 836 28.90 -0.66 4.25
CA ARG A 836 29.42 0.08 3.08
C ARG A 836 30.87 -0.31 2.82
N GLY A 837 31.18 -0.61 1.56
CA GLY A 837 32.55 -0.84 1.11
C GLY A 837 33.33 0.46 0.89
N ARG A 838 34.60 0.32 0.54
CA ARG A 838 35.47 1.42 0.14
C ARG A 838 36.33 1.00 -1.04
N LEU A 839 36.41 1.85 -2.06
CA LEU A 839 37.44 1.77 -3.08
C LEU A 839 38.75 2.34 -2.50
N ILE A 840 39.77 1.48 -2.34
CA ILE A 840 41.06 1.86 -1.76
C ILE A 840 41.96 2.48 -2.84
N ASN A 841 42.04 1.84 -4.00
CA ASN A 841 42.80 2.34 -5.15
C ASN A 841 42.32 1.67 -6.45
N TYR A 842 42.53 2.33 -7.59
CA TYR A 842 42.37 1.74 -8.91
C TYR A 842 43.40 2.32 -9.89
N SER A 843 43.68 1.56 -10.95
CA SER A 843 44.50 2.01 -12.07
C SER A 843 43.99 1.38 -13.36
N GLU A 844 43.87 2.19 -14.40
CA GLU A 844 43.78 1.68 -15.76
C GLU A 844 45.15 1.14 -16.19
N VAL A 845 45.15 -0.01 -16.85
CA VAL A 845 46.35 -0.60 -17.48
C VAL A 845 46.08 -0.71 -18.98
N GLU A 846 47.14 -0.83 -19.80
CA GLU A 846 47.09 -0.75 -21.27
C GLU A 846 45.87 -1.47 -21.88
N ASN A 847 45.61 -2.71 -21.45
CA ASN A 847 44.49 -3.53 -21.92
C ASN A 847 43.50 -3.92 -20.81
N GLY A 848 43.32 -3.10 -19.78
CA GLY A 848 42.36 -3.42 -18.72
C GLY A 848 42.41 -2.53 -17.49
N PHE A 849 42.16 -3.12 -16.31
CA PHE A 849 42.17 -2.38 -15.05
C PHE A 849 42.65 -3.24 -13.89
N ARG A 850 42.98 -2.57 -12.78
CA ARG A 850 43.19 -3.17 -11.45
C ARG A 850 42.52 -2.28 -10.41
N ALA A 851 41.74 -2.85 -9.52
CA ALA A 851 41.05 -2.14 -8.44
C ALA A 851 41.08 -2.93 -7.14
N PHE A 852 41.17 -2.21 -6.02
CA PHE A 852 41.26 -2.79 -4.68
C PHE A 852 40.20 -2.18 -3.77
N PHE A 853 39.42 -3.03 -3.12
CA PHE A 853 38.27 -2.68 -2.29
C PHE A 853 38.37 -3.29 -0.90
N SER A 854 37.66 -2.72 0.06
CA SER A 854 37.45 -3.32 1.39
C SER A 854 36.02 -3.16 1.87
N SER A 855 35.49 -4.15 2.58
CA SER A 855 34.20 -4.06 3.30
C SER A 855 34.26 -4.83 4.61
N LYS A 856 33.59 -4.31 5.64
CA LYS A 856 33.38 -5.02 6.92
C LYS A 856 32.10 -5.86 6.79
N ILE A 857 32.24 -7.11 6.35
CA ILE A 857 31.13 -7.99 5.96
C ILE A 857 30.45 -8.69 7.16
N TYR A 858 31.14 -8.77 8.30
CA TYR A 858 30.60 -9.21 9.60
C TYR A 858 31.19 -8.35 10.73
N GLU A 859 30.64 -8.38 11.94
CA GLU A 859 31.17 -7.60 13.08
C GLU A 859 32.66 -7.83 13.34
N ASP A 860 33.13 -9.06 13.11
CA ASP A 860 34.48 -9.54 13.35
C ASP A 860 35.29 -9.85 12.08
N VAL A 861 34.75 -9.58 10.88
CA VAL A 861 35.38 -9.94 9.60
C VAL A 861 35.47 -8.76 8.63
N ILE A 862 36.67 -8.54 8.09
CA ILE A 862 36.92 -7.60 7.00
C ILE A 862 37.32 -8.38 5.75
N LEU A 863 36.65 -8.11 4.64
CA LEU A 863 36.98 -8.60 3.32
C LEU A 863 37.71 -7.51 2.53
N TYR A 864 38.87 -7.84 1.97
CA TYR A 864 39.52 -7.04 0.95
C TYR A 864 39.46 -7.78 -0.38
N ARG A 865 39.01 -7.11 -1.44
CA ARG A 865 38.93 -7.66 -2.79
C ARG A 865 39.83 -6.89 -3.72
N GLU A 866 40.80 -7.57 -4.29
CA GLU A 866 41.53 -7.08 -5.45
C GLU A 866 40.96 -7.76 -6.70
N ILE A 867 40.56 -6.97 -7.69
CA ILE A 867 40.06 -7.46 -8.96
C ILE A 867 40.81 -6.76 -10.10
N SER A 868 41.25 -7.54 -11.07
CA SER A 868 41.91 -7.02 -12.26
C SER A 868 41.42 -7.72 -13.51
N PHE A 869 41.44 -7.00 -14.62
CA PHE A 869 41.06 -7.46 -15.93
C PHE A 869 42.20 -7.20 -16.92
N ASN A 870 42.44 -8.15 -17.81
CA ASN A 870 43.35 -8.01 -18.92
C ASN A 870 42.73 -8.60 -20.20
N ASN A 871 42.64 -7.77 -21.23
CA ASN A 871 42.25 -8.17 -22.58
C ASN A 871 43.47 -8.68 -23.35
N ASN A 872 43.51 -9.99 -23.60
CA ASN A 872 44.49 -10.61 -24.49
C ASN A 872 43.86 -10.88 -25.86
N VAL A 873 44.71 -11.12 -26.86
CA VAL A 873 44.31 -11.37 -28.26
C VAL A 873 43.19 -12.41 -28.37
N ASP A 874 43.33 -13.55 -27.68
CA ASP A 874 42.39 -14.67 -27.79
C ASP A 874 41.51 -14.88 -26.54
N SER A 875 41.69 -14.07 -25.49
CA SER A 875 40.98 -14.29 -24.23
C SER A 875 40.85 -13.04 -23.37
N LYS A 876 39.75 -12.98 -22.62
CA LYS A 876 39.51 -11.99 -21.58
C LYS A 876 39.82 -12.65 -20.23
N ILE A 877 40.72 -12.07 -19.43
CA ILE A 877 41.16 -12.66 -18.16
C ILE A 877 40.78 -11.76 -16.99
N ILE A 878 40.07 -12.32 -16.02
CA ILE A 878 39.78 -11.69 -14.73
C ILE A 878 40.56 -12.42 -13.64
N PHE A 879 41.30 -11.67 -12.82
CA PHE A 879 41.93 -12.20 -11.61
C PHE A 879 41.29 -11.56 -10.39
N ILE A 880 40.92 -12.39 -9.42
CA ILE A 880 40.31 -11.98 -8.15
C ILE A 880 41.15 -12.55 -7.01
N LYS A 881 41.58 -11.66 -6.12
CA LYS A 881 42.22 -12.00 -4.85
C LYS A 881 41.38 -11.44 -3.71
N ASP A 882 40.74 -12.34 -2.98
CA ASP A 882 39.96 -12.02 -1.78
C ASP A 882 40.78 -12.36 -0.53
N LEU A 883 41.09 -11.35 0.27
CA LEU A 883 41.74 -11.47 1.58
C LEU A 883 40.69 -11.35 2.68
N VAL A 884 40.49 -12.42 3.43
CA VAL A 884 39.58 -12.45 4.58
C VAL A 884 40.41 -12.28 5.84
N GLN A 885 40.12 -11.23 6.61
CA GLN A 885 40.66 -11.02 7.95
C GLN A 885 39.54 -11.30 8.96
N GLY A 886 39.65 -12.42 9.67
CA GLY A 886 38.65 -12.98 10.56
C GLY A 886 38.76 -14.50 10.63
N SER A 887 37.88 -15.14 11.41
CA SER A 887 37.90 -16.60 11.61
C SER A 887 36.53 -17.22 11.30
N GLY A 888 36.53 -18.42 10.72
CA GLY A 888 35.31 -19.14 10.36
C GLY A 888 35.45 -20.05 9.14
N ASP A 889 34.35 -20.69 8.76
CA ASP A 889 34.25 -21.47 7.53
C ASP A 889 33.66 -20.59 6.43
N PHE A 890 34.51 -20.16 5.49
CA PHE A 890 34.12 -19.20 4.46
C PHE A 890 33.83 -19.88 3.12
N ARG A 891 32.83 -19.40 2.41
CA ARG A 891 32.50 -19.77 1.04
C ARG A 891 32.88 -18.64 0.09
N TRP A 892 33.51 -18.98 -1.03
CA TRP A 892 33.64 -18.07 -2.18
C TRP A 892 32.61 -18.50 -3.22
N ASN A 893 31.66 -17.62 -3.50
CA ASN A 893 30.46 -17.90 -4.29
C ASN A 893 30.56 -17.23 -5.67
N ILE A 894 30.12 -17.93 -6.72
CA ILE A 894 29.95 -17.37 -8.07
C ILE A 894 28.75 -17.99 -8.77
N HIS A 895 28.02 -17.16 -9.52
CA HIS A 895 26.84 -17.54 -10.26
C HIS A 895 27.02 -17.29 -11.75
N VAL A 896 26.73 -18.30 -12.57
CA VAL A 896 27.05 -18.29 -14.00
C VAL A 896 25.84 -18.71 -14.81
N ARG A 897 25.53 -17.93 -15.87
CA ARG A 897 24.50 -18.26 -16.85
C ARG A 897 25.06 -19.25 -17.88
N GLY A 898 24.22 -20.14 -18.40
CA GLY A 898 24.59 -21.15 -19.40
C GLY A 898 24.69 -22.56 -18.84
N SER A 899 25.66 -23.34 -19.31
CA SER A 899 25.95 -24.70 -18.82
C SER A 899 27.31 -24.73 -18.16
N CYS A 900 27.42 -25.31 -16.95
CA CYS A 900 28.68 -25.48 -16.24
C CYS A 900 28.90 -26.93 -15.82
N GLU A 901 30.14 -27.40 -15.95
CA GLU A 901 30.57 -28.73 -15.52
C GLU A 901 31.93 -28.67 -14.83
N LYS A 902 32.16 -29.60 -13.90
CA LYS A 902 33.51 -29.81 -13.35
C LYS A 902 34.42 -30.35 -14.45
N TYR A 903 35.55 -29.69 -14.66
CA TYR A 903 36.55 -30.09 -15.64
C TYR A 903 37.95 -30.03 -14.99
N GLU A 904 38.48 -31.20 -14.61
CA GLU A 904 39.71 -31.32 -13.83
C GLU A 904 39.64 -30.49 -12.52
N LYS A 905 40.60 -29.58 -12.28
CA LYS A 905 40.62 -28.64 -11.14
C LYS A 905 39.90 -27.31 -11.42
N LYS A 906 39.14 -27.23 -12.53
CA LYS A 906 38.48 -26.03 -13.02
C LYS A 906 36.99 -26.27 -13.16
N ILE A 907 36.23 -25.19 -13.28
CA ILE A 907 34.86 -25.25 -13.80
C ILE A 907 34.88 -24.73 -15.22
N LYS A 908 34.33 -25.52 -16.14
CA LYS A 908 34.15 -25.13 -17.53
C LYS A 908 32.68 -24.74 -17.69
N CYS A 909 32.45 -23.52 -18.15
CA CYS A 909 31.11 -23.06 -18.51
C CYS A 909 31.04 -22.61 -19.97
N SER A 910 29.85 -22.71 -20.55
CA SER A 910 29.58 -22.26 -21.92
C SER A 910 28.19 -21.64 -22.02
N SER A 911 28.10 -20.57 -22.79
CA SER A 911 26.87 -19.97 -23.30
C SER A 911 26.83 -20.09 -24.83
N ASP A 912 25.85 -19.46 -25.47
CA ASP A 912 25.69 -19.49 -26.93
C ASP A 912 26.88 -18.85 -27.66
N LYS A 913 27.48 -17.80 -27.08
CA LYS A 913 28.57 -17.04 -27.72
C LYS A 913 29.92 -17.13 -27.01
N ASN A 914 29.97 -17.66 -25.78
CA ASN A 914 31.15 -17.58 -24.94
C ASN A 914 31.49 -18.92 -24.29
N ARG A 915 32.78 -19.15 -24.06
CA ARG A 915 33.28 -20.23 -23.20
C ARG A 915 34.12 -19.62 -22.10
N LEU A 916 33.90 -20.02 -20.85
CA LEU A 916 34.73 -19.57 -19.74
C LEU A 916 35.24 -20.72 -18.87
N TYR A 917 36.42 -20.51 -18.28
CA TYR A 917 37.04 -21.40 -17.31
C TYR A 917 37.25 -20.64 -16.00
N ILE A 918 36.80 -21.24 -14.90
CA ILE A 918 36.98 -20.71 -13.54
C ILE A 918 38.00 -21.61 -12.84
N GLU A 919 39.16 -21.03 -12.51
CA GLU A 919 40.31 -21.70 -11.95
C GLU A 919 40.53 -21.25 -10.50
N SER A 920 40.74 -22.22 -9.62
CA SER A 920 41.11 -22.01 -8.21
C SER A 920 42.43 -22.73 -7.96
N PHE A 921 43.24 -22.19 -7.05
CA PHE A 921 44.53 -22.76 -6.69
C PHE A 921 44.47 -23.63 -5.41
N ASP A 922 43.33 -23.59 -4.68
CA ASP A 922 43.37 -23.87 -3.23
C ASP A 922 42.33 -24.85 -2.66
N ASN A 923 41.25 -25.25 -3.36
CA ASN A 923 40.21 -26.14 -2.81
C ASN A 923 39.37 -26.78 -3.93
N GLU A 924 38.61 -27.84 -3.61
CA GLU A 924 37.64 -28.44 -4.53
C GLU A 924 36.40 -27.56 -4.71
N TRP A 925 35.88 -27.54 -5.94
CA TRP A 925 34.65 -26.85 -6.29
C TRP A 925 33.42 -27.68 -5.94
N VAL A 926 32.35 -27.00 -5.53
CA VAL A 926 30.99 -27.52 -5.51
C VAL A 926 30.20 -26.83 -6.61
N VAL A 927 29.42 -27.60 -7.35
CA VAL A 927 28.57 -27.11 -8.43
C VAL A 927 27.13 -27.49 -8.08
N SER A 928 26.27 -26.49 -8.04
CA SER A 928 24.86 -26.58 -7.67
C SER A 928 24.02 -25.73 -8.63
N GLN A 929 22.72 -25.65 -8.36
CA GLN A 929 21.79 -24.77 -9.06
C GLN A 929 21.37 -23.63 -8.12
N GLY A 930 21.12 -22.47 -8.72
CA GLY A 930 20.57 -21.27 -8.09
C GLY A 930 19.54 -20.62 -9.02
N TYR A 931 19.05 -19.45 -8.63
CA TYR A 931 18.05 -18.71 -9.38
C TYR A 931 18.43 -17.25 -9.61
N ARG A 932 18.12 -16.73 -10.79
CA ARG A 932 18.09 -15.30 -11.11
C ARG A 932 16.64 -14.88 -11.32
N GLY A 933 16.21 -13.83 -10.62
CA GLY A 933 14.80 -13.48 -10.53
C GLY A 933 13.97 -14.65 -9.99
N ASP A 934 12.77 -14.85 -10.54
CA ASP A 934 11.82 -15.89 -10.13
C ASP A 934 11.79 -17.13 -11.03
N LYS A 935 12.41 -17.08 -12.21
CA LYS A 935 12.18 -18.07 -13.29
C LYS A 935 13.45 -18.65 -13.90
N GLU A 936 14.59 -17.98 -13.77
CA GLU A 936 15.79 -18.38 -14.47
C GLU A 936 16.69 -19.22 -13.57
N ASN A 937 17.01 -20.44 -14.01
CA ASN A 937 18.01 -21.27 -13.35
C ASN A 937 19.41 -20.84 -13.76
N ILE A 938 20.30 -20.71 -12.78
CA ILE A 938 21.72 -20.37 -12.97
C ILE A 938 22.60 -21.40 -12.25
N TRP A 939 23.87 -21.50 -12.64
CA TRP A 939 24.81 -22.38 -11.96
C TRP A 939 25.41 -21.67 -10.76
N TYR A 940 25.13 -22.20 -9.56
CA TYR A 940 25.74 -21.75 -8.32
C TYR A 940 26.99 -22.59 -8.04
N ILE A 941 28.15 -21.96 -8.10
CA ILE A 941 29.45 -22.60 -7.93
C ILE A 941 30.12 -21.98 -6.71
N TYR A 942 30.65 -22.82 -5.82
CA TYR A 942 31.36 -22.32 -4.64
C TYR A 942 32.50 -23.23 -4.20
N ARG A 943 33.36 -22.69 -3.34
CA ARG A 943 34.42 -23.41 -2.64
C ARG A 943 34.46 -22.99 -1.18
N VAL A 944 34.79 -23.93 -0.29
CA VAL A 944 34.83 -23.69 1.16
C VAL A 944 36.27 -23.70 1.66
N LYS A 945 36.63 -22.78 2.55
CA LYS A 945 37.93 -22.73 3.22
C LYS A 945 37.73 -22.33 4.67
N LYS A 946 38.30 -23.10 5.59
CA LYS A 946 38.42 -22.69 6.99
C LYS A 946 39.55 -21.68 7.12
N ILE A 947 39.28 -20.53 7.71
CA ILE A 947 40.24 -19.45 7.93
C ILE A 947 40.36 -19.18 9.43
N VAL A 948 41.60 -18.97 9.89
CA VAL A 948 41.94 -18.55 11.25
C VAL A 948 42.76 -17.27 11.12
N ASP A 949 42.29 -16.19 11.71
CA ASP A 949 42.83 -14.81 11.67
C ASP A 949 42.91 -14.16 10.30
N LYS A 950 43.63 -14.76 9.35
CA LYS A 950 43.79 -14.27 7.97
C LYS A 950 43.88 -15.43 6.98
N GLY A 951 43.20 -15.29 5.85
CA GLY A 951 43.26 -16.25 4.76
C GLY A 951 42.95 -15.59 3.43
N GLU A 952 43.25 -16.29 2.34
CA GLU A 952 43.03 -15.78 0.99
C GLU A 952 42.34 -16.79 0.08
N PHE A 953 41.65 -16.24 -0.92
CA PHE A 953 41.00 -16.94 -2.01
C PHE A 953 41.52 -16.33 -3.33
N LEU A 954 42.13 -17.17 -4.17
CA LEU A 954 42.64 -16.77 -5.47
C LEU A 954 41.80 -17.40 -6.57
N THR A 955 41.22 -16.58 -7.45
CA THR A 955 40.42 -17.03 -8.60
C THR A 955 40.96 -16.41 -9.88
N ARG A 956 41.04 -17.22 -10.94
CA ARG A 956 41.24 -16.76 -12.30
C ARG A 956 40.07 -17.19 -13.17
N ILE A 957 39.49 -16.25 -13.91
CA ILE A 957 38.41 -16.50 -14.87
C ILE A 957 38.93 -16.16 -16.26
N VAL A 958 38.87 -17.11 -17.20
CA VAL A 958 39.32 -16.92 -18.58
C VAL A 958 38.13 -17.11 -19.52
N ILE A 959 37.79 -16.10 -20.30
CA ILE A 959 36.64 -16.09 -21.23
C ILE A 959 37.17 -16.03 -22.68
N TYR A 960 36.59 -16.86 -23.56
CA TYR A 960 36.92 -17.01 -24.99
C TYR A 960 35.72 -16.67 -25.88
#